data_AF-A0A517R4U1-F1
#
_entry.id   AF-A0A517R4U1-F1
#
_cell.length_a   1.000
_cell.length_b   1.000
_cell.length_c   1.000
_cell.angle_alpha   90.00
_cell.angle_beta   90.00
_cell.angle_gamma   90.00
#
_symmetry.space_group_name_H-M   'P 1'
#
loop_
_entity.id
_entity.type
_entity.pdbx_description
1 polymer ?
#
loop_
_entity_poly.entity_id
_entity_poly.type
_entity_poly.pdbx_seq_one_letter_code
_entity_poly.pdbx_strand_id
1 'polypeptide(L)'
;MSIRTRSLANFGRLRLAVVLCAGFALLASGATSAVAGGKAVLKNGTVLSGDLVPVQGLSKRQLMQKSGAIDVYPILMVDAGYKRYFVSQIQVERAEREAELSRFDSFQLPQRRTSRGLKLEQLGRVANITPFDAKGRRSVTIQTSRGPLEVIQGVRELSPRYVSVEGLNNEWEFGLATTSIPIDELKRMLRTAVDVKNPDERLGIVRFLLQSGLHREALAELAEVRIDFPELSDRIDEVEKEIRRFQAQELLAELRRRKRVGQHRLAVAAARTFPTDLFDAAIANEVRTILDEYDAVRERAERAVFLLGKAESELTEDAERDLIASIRPIIRDQIGWETLDRLKPFLDFADDPSLDARERLALAISGWVVGPTGAETSLDKALALWRGRGLILEFLRSDDPFREDQLLDAVAGLEGVGIESTRRIIEHLPAWADAIGVAPDEIATLRTGAGGVVEPDSSDDGASGTRYAVALPSEYDPNRAYPLIVTLRPSETTIEGAVAWWGSANTSGGSTPSAGQSQRRGYIVVAPDYADEVQQEYGYSAQEHDAVLKVIKDACQRFHIDSDRVFLAGHGMGGEACFDIAMSHPDLFAGVVPISGLARKTAIWNWENVERVPFYIVNGELDRFSLEVNSMVVYRMLKAKFDVIYTEYIGRGYETFYEEIHNIFDWMDRHRRVDDPSELEVEVLRPSEDRFYWLSFDDAPLRVDPTAGYAKRALKVTAKITPGNSIYLQSGARKNTLRLTGDLIKLDQRLRVRSGGRIRFNDFVQPSVKTLLKIFKRTGDRRKTYPVEIVVE
;
A
#
# COMPACT_ATOMS: atom_id res chain seq x y z
N MET A 1 9.34 -22.39 44.52
CA MET A 1 9.61 -20.98 44.85
C MET A 1 11.02 -20.67 44.38
N SER A 2 11.19 -20.20 43.13
CA SER A 2 12.48 -19.79 42.57
C SER A 2 12.20 -19.07 41.24
N ILE A 3 12.39 -17.75 41.24
CA ILE A 3 12.25 -16.88 40.08
C ILE A 3 13.54 -16.97 39.25
N ARG A 4 13.40 -17.31 37.96
CA ARG A 4 14.49 -17.35 36.98
C ARG A 4 14.66 -15.99 36.31
N THR A 5 15.91 -15.53 36.31
CA THR A 5 16.56 -14.57 35.41
C THR A 5 16.27 -14.83 33.92
N ARG A 6 15.96 -13.78 33.14
CA ARG A 6 16.22 -13.73 31.69
C ARG A 6 16.40 -12.28 31.17
N SER A 7 17.64 -12.03 30.73
CA SER A 7 18.05 -11.33 29.49
C SER A 7 17.56 -9.89 29.21
N LEU A 8 18.40 -8.92 29.58
CA LEU A 8 18.53 -7.61 28.95
C LEU A 8 19.36 -7.74 27.66
N ALA A 9 18.72 -7.67 26.50
CA ALA A 9 19.38 -7.37 25.22
C ALA A 9 18.28 -7.02 24.18
N ASN A 10 18.02 -5.71 24.00
CA ASN A 10 17.45 -5.08 22.79
C ASN A 10 17.09 -3.62 23.08
N PHE A 11 18.11 -2.77 23.29
CA PHE A 11 17.95 -1.30 23.31
C PHE A 11 19.03 -0.68 22.43
N GLY A 12 18.87 -0.85 21.12
CA GLY A 12 19.83 -0.40 20.11
C GLY A 12 19.16 0.11 18.84
N ARG A 13 18.08 0.91 18.95
CA ARG A 13 17.45 1.56 17.78
C ARG A 13 16.94 3.00 18.01
N LEU A 14 17.10 3.57 19.21
CA LEU A 14 16.65 4.95 19.50
C LEU A 14 17.77 5.99 19.62
N ARG A 15 19.05 5.57 19.60
CA ARG A 15 20.20 6.49 19.75
C ARG A 15 20.70 7.12 18.45
N LEU A 16 20.22 6.69 17.28
CA LEU A 16 20.72 7.21 16.00
C LEU A 16 20.25 8.64 15.70
N ALA A 17 19.07 9.05 16.20
CA ALA A 17 18.55 10.41 16.02
C ALA A 17 19.17 11.46 16.96
N VAL A 18 19.83 11.02 18.04
CA VAL A 18 20.42 11.91 19.06
C VAL A 18 21.90 12.23 18.75
N VAL A 19 22.58 11.38 17.98
CA VAL A 19 23.93 11.67 17.47
C VAL A 19 23.91 12.63 16.26
N LEU A 20 22.75 12.78 15.62
CA LEU A 20 22.49 13.62 14.44
C LEU A 20 22.66 15.14 14.68
N CYS A 21 22.68 15.60 15.94
CA CYS A 21 22.85 17.02 16.28
C CYS A 21 24.16 17.32 17.02
N ALA A 22 24.71 16.35 17.75
CA ALA A 22 25.86 16.58 18.63
C ALA A 22 27.18 16.81 17.88
N GLY A 23 27.34 16.24 16.67
CA GLY A 23 28.51 16.48 15.82
C GLY A 23 28.59 17.90 15.26
N PHE A 24 27.43 18.54 15.04
CA PHE A 24 27.33 19.89 14.45
C PHE A 24 26.95 20.99 15.45
N ALA A 25 26.52 20.66 16.67
CA ALA A 25 26.15 21.64 17.70
C ALA A 25 27.33 22.52 18.17
N LEU A 26 28.58 22.16 17.87
CA LEU A 26 29.77 22.93 18.24
C LEU A 26 30.03 24.20 17.40
N LEU A 27 29.18 24.53 16.40
CA LEU A 27 29.41 25.64 15.48
C LEU A 27 28.27 26.68 15.36
N ALA A 28 27.27 26.66 16.25
CA ALA A 28 26.14 27.60 16.17
C ALA A 28 26.29 28.82 17.12
N SER A 29 27.16 29.78 16.80
CA SER A 29 27.11 31.13 17.40
C SER A 29 26.24 32.05 16.54
N GLY A 30 24.93 31.93 16.72
CA GLY A 30 23.93 32.81 16.10
C GLY A 30 22.56 32.51 16.69
N ALA A 31 21.88 33.52 17.20
CA ALA A 31 20.58 33.38 17.87
C ALA A 31 19.47 33.04 16.85
N THR A 32 19.31 31.76 16.53
CA THR A 32 18.12 31.26 15.82
C THR A 32 17.10 30.79 16.85
N SER A 33 15.91 31.39 16.81
CA SER A 33 14.75 30.99 17.61
C SER A 33 14.49 29.50 17.43
N ALA A 34 14.50 28.74 18.53
CA ALA A 34 14.12 27.34 18.53
C ALA A 34 12.61 27.25 18.26
N VAL A 35 12.22 26.75 17.09
CA VAL A 35 10.86 26.25 16.88
C VAL A 35 10.85 24.85 17.50
N ALA A 36 10.19 24.72 18.64
CA ALA A 36 9.89 23.40 19.19
C ALA A 36 9.03 22.66 18.16
N GLY A 37 9.28 21.38 17.91
CA GLY A 37 8.28 20.59 17.21
C GLY A 37 8.28 19.15 17.66
N GLY A 38 7.18 18.49 17.38
CA GLY A 38 6.87 17.20 17.96
C GLY A 38 6.82 16.06 16.96
N LYS A 39 6.67 14.87 17.51
CA LYS A 39 6.42 13.62 16.78
C LYS A 39 5.24 12.90 17.40
N ALA A 40 4.28 12.51 16.58
CA ALA A 40 3.20 11.61 16.96
C ALA A 40 3.45 10.24 16.30
N VAL A 41 3.62 9.22 17.12
CA VAL A 41 3.68 7.81 16.69
C VAL A 41 2.30 7.22 16.90
N LEU A 42 1.67 6.77 15.81
CA LEU A 42 0.37 6.11 15.84
C LEU A 42 0.51 4.64 16.19
N LYS A 43 -0.57 4.00 16.65
CA LYS A 43 -0.62 2.56 16.98
C LYS A 43 -0.28 1.63 15.80
N ASN A 44 -0.53 2.08 14.57
CA ASN A 44 -0.12 1.38 13.35
C ASN A 44 1.38 1.59 13.00
N GLY A 45 2.11 2.34 13.82
CA GLY A 45 3.53 2.65 13.66
C GLY A 45 3.84 3.81 12.71
N THR A 46 2.83 4.48 12.13
CA THR A 46 3.03 5.70 11.33
C THR A 46 3.57 6.82 12.20
N VAL A 47 4.54 7.58 11.69
CA VAL A 47 5.15 8.70 12.42
C VAL A 47 4.83 9.99 11.69
N LEU A 48 4.13 10.89 12.39
CA LEU A 48 3.79 12.23 11.91
C LEU A 48 4.67 13.24 12.65
N SER A 49 5.29 14.16 11.91
CA SER A 49 6.20 15.16 12.48
C SER A 49 5.64 16.57 12.29
N GLY A 50 5.61 17.35 13.36
CA GLY A 50 5.03 18.70 13.37
C GLY A 50 4.59 19.12 14.78
N ASP A 51 4.01 20.31 14.88
CA ASP A 51 3.51 20.83 16.15
C ASP A 51 2.24 20.10 16.56
N LEU A 52 2.23 19.61 17.79
CA LEU A 52 1.16 18.75 18.31
C LEU A 52 0.08 19.62 18.95
N VAL A 53 -1.05 19.78 18.28
CA VAL A 53 -2.15 20.67 18.66
C VAL A 53 -3.45 19.86 18.86
N PRO A 54 -3.89 19.64 20.11
CA PRO A 54 -5.22 19.07 20.38
C PRO A 54 -6.35 19.94 19.84
N VAL A 55 -7.29 19.35 19.08
CA VAL A 55 -8.43 20.09 18.50
C VAL A 55 -9.77 19.38 18.77
N GLN A 56 -10.85 20.18 18.87
CA GLN A 56 -12.19 19.66 19.19
C GLN A 56 -12.92 19.07 17.98
N GLY A 57 -12.56 19.47 16.76
CA GLY A 57 -13.23 19.11 15.53
C GLY A 57 -12.50 19.63 14.31
N LEU A 58 -13.06 19.38 13.13
CA LEU A 58 -12.46 19.73 11.84
C LEU A 58 -12.98 21.03 11.23
N SER A 59 -14.01 21.67 11.81
CA SER A 59 -14.50 22.94 11.25
C SER A 59 -13.52 24.07 11.52
N LYS A 60 -13.41 25.04 10.58
CA LYS A 60 -12.54 26.23 10.74
C LYS A 60 -12.71 26.93 12.09
N ARG A 61 -13.95 27.05 12.59
CA ARG A 61 -14.24 27.63 13.92
C ARG A 61 -13.61 26.82 15.05
N GLN A 62 -13.70 25.49 15.00
CA GLN A 62 -13.15 24.60 16.03
C GLN A 62 -11.62 24.51 15.97
N LEU A 63 -11.03 24.64 14.78
CA LEU A 63 -9.57 24.70 14.61
C LEU A 63 -8.97 26.00 15.19
N MET A 64 -9.71 27.11 15.15
CA MET A 64 -9.28 28.41 15.67
C MET A 64 -9.54 28.58 17.18
N GLN A 65 -10.23 27.65 17.83
CA GLN A 65 -10.57 27.75 19.25
C GLN A 65 -9.38 27.32 20.11
N LYS A 66 -8.85 28.24 20.93
CA LYS A 66 -7.76 27.95 21.87
C LYS A 66 -8.23 26.92 22.90
N SER A 67 -7.35 25.98 23.26
CA SER A 67 -7.65 24.96 24.25
C SER A 67 -7.94 25.59 25.63
N GLY A 68 -9.13 25.34 26.18
CA GLY A 68 -9.60 25.84 27.47
C GLY A 68 -9.50 24.81 28.60
N ALA A 69 -9.94 25.19 29.81
CA ALA A 69 -9.72 24.41 31.03
C ALA A 69 -10.51 23.09 31.09
N ILE A 70 -11.60 22.93 30.34
CA ILE A 70 -12.38 21.69 30.27
C ILE A 70 -13.01 21.56 28.87
N ASP A 71 -12.26 21.01 27.92
CA ASP A 71 -12.86 20.44 26.70
C ASP A 71 -12.27 19.05 26.42
N VAL A 72 -13.10 18.15 25.89
CA VAL A 72 -12.64 16.88 25.33
C VAL A 72 -12.11 17.17 23.91
N TYR A 73 -10.83 16.91 23.68
CA TYR A 73 -10.20 17.02 22.36
C TYR A 73 -10.07 15.61 21.75
N PRO A 74 -11.02 15.13 20.94
CA PRO A 74 -10.94 13.77 20.38
C PRO A 74 -9.85 13.64 19.29
N ILE A 75 -9.35 14.76 18.77
CA ILE A 75 -8.44 14.81 17.62
C ILE A 75 -7.11 15.44 18.02
N LEU A 76 -6.02 14.90 17.49
CA LEU A 76 -4.70 15.53 17.46
C LEU A 76 -4.45 16.07 16.06
N MET A 77 -4.23 17.36 15.94
CA MET A 77 -3.66 17.97 14.75
C MET A 77 -2.13 17.95 14.89
N VAL A 78 -1.43 17.52 13.84
CA VAL A 78 0.02 17.62 13.70
C VAL A 78 0.31 18.62 12.59
N ASP A 79 0.74 19.82 12.96
CA ASP A 79 1.01 20.91 12.02
C ASP A 79 2.45 20.82 11.51
N ALA A 80 2.62 20.45 10.24
CA ALA A 80 3.92 20.34 9.59
C ALA A 80 4.36 21.64 8.89
N GLY A 81 3.65 22.76 9.13
CA GLY A 81 3.94 24.09 8.59
C GLY A 81 3.20 24.41 7.29
N TYR A 82 3.29 23.53 6.29
CA TYR A 82 2.63 23.70 4.98
C TYR A 82 1.46 22.74 4.74
N LYS A 83 1.30 21.77 5.63
CA LYS A 83 0.20 20.82 5.69
C LYS A 83 -0.02 20.41 7.13
N ARG A 84 -1.21 19.90 7.41
CA ARG A 84 -1.62 19.46 8.74
C ARG A 84 -2.27 18.09 8.65
N TYR A 85 -1.90 17.24 9.59
CA TYR A 85 -2.48 15.91 9.75
C TYR A 85 -3.48 15.92 10.90
N PHE A 86 -4.60 15.23 10.73
CA PHE A 86 -5.60 15.04 11.77
C PHE A 86 -5.80 13.55 12.02
N VAL A 87 -5.62 13.16 13.28
CA VAL A 87 -5.76 11.77 13.73
C VAL A 87 -6.57 11.72 15.02
N SER A 88 -7.20 10.57 15.29
CA SER A 88 -7.84 10.35 16.59
C SER A 88 -6.79 10.33 17.69
N GLN A 89 -7.00 11.03 18.81
CA GLN A 89 -6.05 10.99 19.93
C GLN A 89 -5.87 9.57 20.48
N ILE A 90 -6.90 8.73 20.39
CA ILE A 90 -6.84 7.35 20.87
C ILE A 90 -5.96 6.47 19.96
N GLN A 91 -5.71 6.89 18.72
CA GLN A 91 -4.79 6.21 17.80
C GLN A 91 -3.34 6.65 17.99
N VAL A 92 -3.06 7.68 18.79
CA VAL A 92 -1.70 8.12 19.12
C VAL A 92 -1.16 7.23 20.25
N GLU A 93 -0.14 6.44 19.94
CA GLU A 93 0.55 5.58 20.92
C GLU A 93 1.56 6.39 21.74
N ARG A 94 2.31 7.27 21.08
CA ARG A 94 3.33 8.11 21.72
C ARG A 94 3.38 9.50 21.09
N ALA A 95 3.44 10.53 21.93
CA ALA A 95 3.60 11.92 21.51
C ALA A 95 4.82 12.53 22.20
N GLU A 96 5.77 13.03 21.41
CA GLU A 96 6.98 13.71 21.87
C GLU A 96 6.85 15.19 21.51
N ARG A 97 6.84 16.10 22.50
CA ARG A 97 6.72 17.56 22.28
C ARG A 97 8.06 18.29 22.22
N GLU A 98 9.11 17.68 22.73
CA GLU A 98 10.47 18.20 22.77
C GLU A 98 11.37 17.31 21.92
N ALA A 99 11.01 17.09 20.65
CA ALA A 99 12.02 16.61 19.73
C ALA A 99 12.96 17.80 19.44
N GLU A 100 14.28 17.60 19.57
CA GLU A 100 15.26 18.49 18.94
C GLU A 100 15.05 18.39 17.43
N LEU A 101 14.08 19.13 16.90
CA LEU A 101 14.08 19.56 15.52
C LEU A 101 15.18 20.62 15.42
N SER A 102 16.43 20.16 15.47
CA SER A 102 17.61 20.99 15.32
C SER A 102 17.40 21.96 14.17
N ARG A 103 17.51 23.25 14.49
CA ARG A 103 17.53 24.43 13.62
C ARG A 103 17.84 24.05 12.16
N PHE A 104 16.80 23.79 11.38
CA PHE A 104 16.94 23.66 9.93
C PHE A 104 17.55 24.97 9.42
N ASP A 105 18.57 24.89 8.56
CA ASP A 105 19.08 26.08 7.89
C ASP A 105 17.98 26.55 6.91
N SER A 106 17.33 27.68 7.18
CA SER A 106 16.36 28.27 6.27
C SER A 106 16.86 29.60 5.71
N PHE A 107 16.49 29.88 4.46
CA PHE A 107 16.91 31.08 3.73
C PHE A 107 15.72 31.94 3.38
N GLN A 108 15.85 33.25 3.58
CA GLN A 108 14.80 34.21 3.26
C GLN A 108 15.06 34.80 1.87
N LEU A 109 13.99 34.88 1.05
CA LEU A 109 14.01 35.52 -0.25
C LEU A 109 13.09 36.75 -0.22
N PRO A 110 13.65 37.98 -0.18
CA PRO A 110 12.84 39.19 -0.07
C PRO A 110 11.89 39.38 -1.25
N GLN A 111 10.59 39.45 -0.96
CA GLN A 111 9.55 39.75 -1.94
C GLN A 111 8.96 41.15 -1.75
N ARG A 112 8.42 41.72 -2.85
CA ARG A 112 7.69 42.98 -2.85
C ARG A 112 6.28 42.74 -3.35
N ARG A 113 5.29 42.94 -2.47
CA ARG A 113 3.87 42.86 -2.83
C ARG A 113 3.44 44.13 -3.56
N THR A 114 2.62 43.97 -4.60
CA THR A 114 2.12 45.06 -5.44
C THR A 114 0.64 45.38 -5.22
N SER A 115 -0.13 44.53 -4.53
CA SER A 115 -1.58 44.75 -4.34
C SER A 115 -2.04 44.84 -2.88
N ARG A 116 -3.21 45.45 -2.69
CA ARG A 116 -4.07 45.35 -1.50
C ARG A 116 -5.28 44.47 -1.85
N GLY A 117 -5.44 43.32 -1.20
CA GLY A 117 -6.79 42.85 -0.79
C GLY A 117 -7.57 41.86 -1.66
N LEU A 118 -7.04 41.20 -2.69
CA LEU A 118 -7.80 40.11 -3.35
C LEU A 118 -7.53 38.77 -2.64
N LYS A 119 -8.43 38.38 -1.74
CA LYS A 119 -8.40 37.06 -1.09
C LYS A 119 -9.02 35.98 -1.98
N LEU A 120 -8.33 34.86 -2.12
CA LEU A 120 -8.83 33.69 -2.85
C LEU A 120 -9.50 32.73 -1.86
N GLU A 121 -10.82 32.58 -1.96
CA GLU A 121 -11.57 31.62 -1.12
C GLU A 121 -11.59 30.20 -1.69
N GLN A 122 -11.40 30.09 -3.00
CA GLN A 122 -11.28 28.83 -3.73
C GLN A 122 -10.27 28.99 -4.85
N LEU A 123 -9.59 27.88 -5.18
CA LEU A 123 -8.71 27.82 -6.33
C LEU A 123 -9.34 26.93 -7.39
N GLY A 124 -9.59 27.50 -8.57
CA GLY A 124 -9.91 26.70 -9.73
C GLY A 124 -8.68 26.01 -10.31
N ARG A 125 -8.87 25.30 -11.42
CA ARG A 125 -7.79 24.54 -12.06
C ARG A 125 -6.66 25.48 -12.52
N VAL A 126 -5.42 25.09 -12.23
CA VAL A 126 -4.23 25.76 -12.77
C VAL A 126 -4.13 25.45 -14.26
N ALA A 127 -4.19 26.48 -15.10
CA ALA A 127 -4.08 26.37 -16.55
C ALA A 127 -2.63 26.46 -17.04
N ASN A 128 -1.83 27.33 -16.42
CA ASN A 128 -0.43 27.49 -16.77
C ASN A 128 0.38 27.87 -15.51
N ILE A 129 1.63 27.40 -15.47
CA ILE A 129 2.58 27.68 -14.40
C ILE A 129 3.97 27.85 -15.00
N THR A 130 4.59 28.99 -14.74
CA THR A 130 5.98 29.24 -15.15
C THR A 130 6.96 28.71 -14.09
N PRO A 131 8.19 28.33 -14.48
CA PRO A 131 9.28 28.05 -13.54
C PRO A 131 9.55 29.22 -12.59
N PHE A 132 10.06 28.94 -11.39
CA PHE A 132 10.60 30.00 -10.54
C PHE A 132 11.89 30.58 -11.14
N ASP A 133 11.97 31.91 -11.14
CA ASP A 133 13.22 32.62 -11.43
C ASP A 133 14.20 32.58 -10.24
N ALA A 134 15.40 33.13 -10.41
CA ALA A 134 16.42 33.16 -9.36
C ALA A 134 16.00 33.96 -8.11
N LYS A 135 15.04 34.88 -8.25
CA LYS A 135 14.46 35.66 -7.14
C LYS A 135 13.24 34.95 -6.53
N GLY A 136 12.94 33.73 -6.98
CA GLY A 136 11.82 32.93 -6.53
C GLY A 136 10.47 33.42 -7.02
N ARG A 137 10.38 34.08 -8.17
CA ARG A 137 9.11 34.57 -8.72
C ARG A 137 8.65 33.73 -9.90
N ARG A 138 7.33 33.56 -10.00
CA ARG A 138 6.66 32.94 -11.16
C ARG A 138 5.27 33.51 -11.39
N SER A 139 4.76 33.38 -12.61
CA SER A 139 3.35 33.61 -12.96
C SER A 139 2.58 32.28 -13.03
N VAL A 140 1.35 32.30 -12.51
CA VAL A 140 0.38 31.20 -12.51
C VAL A 140 -0.94 31.71 -13.06
N THR A 141 -1.52 31.01 -14.02
CA THR A 141 -2.86 31.31 -14.53
C THR A 141 -3.87 30.33 -13.96
N ILE A 142 -4.84 30.84 -13.20
CA ILE A 142 -5.90 30.05 -12.57
C ILE A 142 -7.20 30.28 -13.31
N GLN A 143 -7.90 29.22 -13.70
CA GLN A 143 -9.24 29.36 -14.26
C GLN A 143 -10.25 29.65 -13.14
N THR A 144 -10.97 30.77 -13.24
CA THR A 144 -12.03 31.12 -12.30
C THR A 144 -13.37 31.21 -13.03
N SER A 145 -14.48 31.25 -12.29
CA SER A 145 -15.82 31.46 -12.86
C SER A 145 -15.97 32.82 -13.58
N ARG A 146 -15.06 33.77 -13.33
CA ARG A 146 -15.02 35.09 -13.97
C ARG A 146 -13.99 35.19 -15.10
N GLY A 147 -13.38 34.06 -15.49
CA GLY A 147 -12.31 34.00 -16.49
C GLY A 147 -10.94 33.69 -15.87
N PRO A 148 -9.87 33.65 -16.69
CA PRO A 148 -8.52 33.37 -16.22
C PRO A 148 -8.00 34.51 -15.33
N LEU A 149 -7.50 34.15 -14.15
CA LEU A 149 -6.85 35.05 -13.21
C LEU A 149 -5.34 34.82 -13.26
N GLU A 150 -4.59 35.88 -13.54
CA GLU A 150 -3.12 35.85 -13.46
C GLU A 150 -2.64 36.18 -12.05
N VAL A 151 -1.89 35.25 -11.47
CA VAL A 151 -1.33 35.32 -10.13
C VAL A 151 0.19 35.32 -10.22
N ILE A 152 0.81 36.38 -9.72
CA ILE A 152 2.25 36.41 -9.53
C ILE A 152 2.54 35.85 -8.16
N GLN A 153 3.39 34.83 -8.10
CA GLN A 153 3.85 34.20 -6.87
C GLN A 153 5.31 34.55 -6.59
N GLY A 154 5.67 34.56 -5.31
CA GLY A 154 7.03 34.76 -4.82
C GLY A 154 7.36 33.78 -3.69
N VAL A 155 8.54 33.18 -3.74
CA VAL A 155 9.09 32.39 -2.63
C VAL A 155 9.57 33.34 -1.55
N ARG A 156 9.06 33.18 -0.33
CA ARG A 156 9.45 33.97 0.84
C ARG A 156 10.55 33.30 1.66
N GLU A 157 10.41 32.00 1.86
CA GLU A 157 11.34 31.20 2.67
C GLU A 157 11.63 29.87 1.98
N LEU A 158 12.90 29.51 1.95
CA LEU A 158 13.38 28.18 1.60
C LEU A 158 13.73 27.46 2.90
N SER A 159 12.99 26.42 3.25
CA SER A 159 13.33 25.50 4.35
C SER A 159 13.65 24.11 3.76
N PRO A 160 14.43 23.25 4.43
CA PRO A 160 14.76 21.94 3.91
C PRO A 160 13.55 21.02 3.72
N ARG A 161 12.45 21.27 4.46
CA ARG A 161 11.21 20.50 4.35
C ARG A 161 10.23 21.05 3.33
N TYR A 162 10.07 22.37 3.30
CA TYR A 162 9.14 23.04 2.39
C TYR A 162 9.64 24.43 2.01
N VAL A 163 9.13 24.92 0.88
CA VAL A 163 9.30 26.27 0.40
C VAL A 163 7.99 27.03 0.61
N SER A 164 8.06 28.18 1.29
CA SER A 164 6.91 29.06 1.50
C SER A 164 6.71 29.95 0.28
N VAL A 165 5.50 29.93 -0.28
CA VAL A 165 5.10 30.70 -1.46
C VAL A 165 3.96 31.65 -1.11
N GLU A 166 4.05 32.89 -1.59
CA GLU A 166 3.01 33.91 -1.42
C GLU A 166 2.61 34.54 -2.75
N GLY A 167 1.36 34.96 -2.86
CA GLY A 167 0.86 35.84 -3.91
C GLY A 167 1.44 37.25 -3.75
N LEU A 168 2.05 37.77 -4.81
CA LEU A 168 2.58 39.14 -4.84
C LEU A 168 1.52 40.15 -5.26
N ASN A 169 0.52 39.72 -6.03
CA ASN A 169 -0.61 40.53 -6.50
C ASN A 169 -1.96 40.12 -5.91
N ASN A 170 -1.99 39.21 -4.92
CA ASN A 170 -3.21 38.73 -4.23
C ASN A 170 -2.87 38.20 -2.82
N GLU A 171 -3.89 37.89 -2.01
CA GLU A 171 -3.74 37.25 -0.70
C GLU A 171 -3.88 35.74 -0.83
N TRP A 172 -2.75 35.07 -1.05
CA TRP A 172 -2.64 33.62 -1.13
C TRP A 172 -1.28 33.19 -0.58
N GLU A 173 -1.27 32.32 0.42
CA GLU A 173 -0.05 31.78 1.03
C GLU A 173 -0.18 30.26 1.14
N PHE A 174 0.88 29.54 0.79
CA PHE A 174 0.93 28.08 0.86
C PHE A 174 2.39 27.61 0.86
N GLY A 175 2.61 26.32 1.10
CA GLY A 175 3.93 25.70 0.94
C GLY A 175 3.97 24.62 -0.13
N LEU A 176 5.18 24.36 -0.63
CA LEU A 176 5.53 23.25 -1.53
C LEU A 176 6.58 22.40 -0.83
N ALA A 177 6.54 21.07 -0.93
CA ALA A 177 7.68 20.29 -0.47
C ALA A 177 8.95 20.73 -1.24
N THR A 178 10.08 20.86 -0.55
CA THR A 178 11.31 21.37 -1.17
C THR A 178 11.77 20.49 -2.33
N THR A 179 11.57 19.18 -2.19
CA THR A 179 11.84 18.18 -3.22
C THR A 179 10.90 18.24 -4.42
N SER A 180 9.78 18.98 -4.33
CA SER A 180 8.86 19.23 -5.46
C SER A 180 9.33 20.38 -6.36
N ILE A 181 10.34 21.16 -5.95
CA ILE A 181 10.93 22.24 -6.75
C ILE A 181 12.02 21.66 -7.66
N PRO A 182 12.01 21.96 -8.97
CA PRO A 182 13.09 21.55 -9.87
C PRO A 182 14.46 21.99 -9.35
N ILE A 183 15.44 21.09 -9.37
CA ILE A 183 16.70 21.29 -8.65
C ILE A 183 17.47 22.53 -9.10
N ASP A 184 17.43 22.86 -10.39
CA ASP A 184 18.09 24.05 -10.94
C ASP A 184 17.38 25.35 -10.54
N GLU A 185 16.07 25.33 -10.30
CA GLU A 185 15.34 26.46 -9.73
C GLU A 185 15.74 26.65 -8.26
N LEU A 186 15.75 25.57 -7.49
CA LEU A 186 16.13 25.59 -6.07
C LEU A 186 17.56 26.09 -5.87
N LYS A 187 18.55 25.57 -6.62
CA LYS A 187 19.95 26.00 -6.53
C LYS A 187 20.12 27.49 -6.88
N ARG A 188 19.45 27.98 -7.93
CA ARG A 188 19.50 29.42 -8.30
C ARG A 188 18.91 30.31 -7.21
N MET A 189 17.80 29.88 -6.61
CA MET A 189 17.17 30.57 -5.48
C MET A 189 18.07 30.60 -4.24
N LEU A 190 18.64 29.46 -3.86
CA LEU A 190 19.57 29.35 -2.72
C LEU A 190 20.79 30.26 -2.89
N ARG A 191 21.43 30.25 -4.06
CA ARG A 191 22.58 31.13 -4.36
C ARG A 191 22.22 32.61 -4.38
N THR A 192 20.98 32.95 -4.69
CA THR A 192 20.49 34.34 -4.63
C THR A 192 20.20 34.80 -3.21
N ALA A 193 19.90 33.85 -2.31
CA ALA A 193 19.56 34.14 -0.91
C ALA A 193 20.79 34.34 0.00
N VAL A 194 22.00 34.10 -0.50
CA VAL A 194 23.26 34.18 0.27
C VAL A 194 24.30 35.08 -0.40
N ASP A 195 25.27 35.55 0.36
CA ASP A 195 26.52 36.06 -0.20
C ASP A 195 27.41 34.88 -0.62
N VAL A 196 27.50 34.65 -1.93
CA VAL A 196 28.30 33.55 -2.49
C VAL A 196 29.80 33.64 -2.20
N LYS A 197 30.28 34.82 -1.78
CA LYS A 197 31.67 35.06 -1.37
C LYS A 197 31.90 34.76 0.12
N ASN A 198 30.84 34.49 0.87
CA ASN A 198 30.93 34.08 2.27
C ASN A 198 30.94 32.54 2.35
N PRO A 199 32.05 31.91 2.79
CA PRO A 199 32.13 30.46 2.84
C PRO A 199 31.15 29.81 3.82
N ASP A 200 30.81 30.46 4.94
CA ASP A 200 29.90 29.89 5.93
C ASP A 200 28.45 29.83 5.41
N GLU A 201 28.04 30.82 4.63
CA GLU A 201 26.73 30.84 3.99
C GLU A 201 26.64 29.81 2.85
N ARG A 202 27.72 29.62 2.08
CA ARG A 202 27.81 28.55 1.07
C ARG A 202 27.77 27.16 1.71
N LEU A 203 28.45 26.95 2.83
CA LEU A 203 28.31 25.73 3.63
C LEU A 203 26.89 25.57 4.21
N GLY A 204 26.17 26.67 4.44
CA GLY A 204 24.74 26.64 4.76
C GLY A 204 23.89 26.02 3.65
N ILE A 205 24.18 26.32 2.37
CA ILE A 205 23.51 25.67 1.23
C ILE A 205 23.78 24.16 1.24
N VAL A 206 25.01 23.74 1.51
CA VAL A 206 25.36 22.32 1.62
C VAL A 206 24.55 21.63 2.71
N ARG A 207 24.43 22.25 3.90
CA ARG A 207 23.62 21.72 5.01
C ARG A 207 22.14 21.66 4.66
N PHE A 208 21.60 22.69 4.01
CA PHE A 208 20.22 22.70 3.52
C PHE A 208 19.95 21.53 2.58
N LEU A 209 20.80 21.34 1.56
CA LEU A 209 20.65 20.26 0.59
C LEU A 209 20.73 18.89 1.26
N LEU A 210 21.66 18.71 2.21
CA LEU A 210 21.75 17.49 3.02
C LEU A 210 20.47 17.27 3.85
N GLN A 211 19.97 18.29 4.54
CA GLN A 211 18.74 18.22 5.36
C GLN A 211 17.48 17.96 4.51
N SER A 212 17.51 18.31 3.21
CA SER A 212 16.46 17.98 2.24
C SER A 212 16.59 16.58 1.62
N GLY A 213 17.64 15.81 1.95
CA GLY A 213 17.92 14.51 1.33
C GLY A 213 18.56 14.59 -0.07
N LEU A 214 19.00 15.78 -0.50
CA LEU A 214 19.63 16.04 -1.80
C LEU A 214 21.15 15.85 -1.71
N HIS A 215 21.57 14.62 -1.39
CA HIS A 215 22.97 14.28 -1.08
C HIS A 215 23.92 14.53 -2.25
N ARG A 216 23.50 14.22 -3.48
CA ARG A 216 24.33 14.40 -4.69
C ARG A 216 24.59 15.88 -4.92
N GLU A 217 23.56 16.70 -4.74
CA GLU A 217 23.58 18.14 -4.92
C GLU A 217 24.40 18.80 -3.83
N ALA A 218 24.30 18.31 -2.59
CA ALA A 218 25.12 18.75 -1.46
C ALA A 218 26.62 18.50 -1.73
N LEU A 219 26.99 17.32 -2.24
CA LEU A 219 28.38 17.02 -2.63
C LEU A 219 28.87 17.90 -3.77
N ALA A 220 28.03 18.15 -4.78
CA ALA A 220 28.38 19.02 -5.90
C ALA A 220 28.62 20.46 -5.45
N GLU A 221 27.74 20.99 -4.59
CA GLU A 221 27.92 22.33 -4.01
C GLU A 221 29.17 22.39 -3.13
N LEU A 222 29.44 21.36 -2.32
CA LEU A 222 30.62 21.28 -1.47
C LEU A 222 31.93 21.23 -2.30
N ALA A 223 31.91 20.58 -3.47
CA ALA A 223 33.03 20.57 -4.39
C ALA A 223 33.31 21.96 -4.99
N GLU A 224 32.26 22.73 -5.31
CA GLU A 224 32.41 24.13 -5.74
C GLU A 224 32.97 25.00 -4.60
N VAL A 225 32.50 24.81 -3.37
CA VAL A 225 33.04 25.52 -2.19
C VAL A 225 34.52 25.22 -1.99
N ARG A 226 34.98 23.98 -2.24
CA ARG A 226 36.41 23.63 -2.16
C ARG A 226 37.26 24.39 -3.18
N ILE A 227 36.72 24.61 -4.38
CA ILE A 227 37.42 25.36 -5.43
C ILE A 227 37.49 26.85 -5.06
N ASP A 228 36.38 27.41 -4.57
CA ASP A 228 36.28 28.84 -4.25
C ASP A 228 37.04 29.22 -2.96
N PHE A 229 37.13 28.30 -1.99
CA PHE A 229 37.72 28.50 -0.66
C PHE A 229 38.70 27.37 -0.29
N PRO A 230 39.85 27.25 -0.97
CA PRO A 230 40.80 26.16 -0.77
C PRO A 230 41.35 26.08 0.67
N GLU A 231 41.37 27.19 1.40
CA GLU A 231 41.80 27.28 2.80
C GLU A 231 40.91 26.49 3.78
N LEU A 232 39.69 26.10 3.38
CA LEU A 232 38.74 25.34 4.19
C LEU A 232 38.82 23.82 3.96
N SER A 233 39.82 23.33 3.22
CA SER A 233 39.91 21.93 2.79
C SER A 233 39.68 20.91 3.90
N ASP A 234 40.29 21.08 5.08
CA ASP A 234 40.13 20.15 6.21
C ASP A 234 38.67 20.09 6.72
N ARG A 235 38.02 21.25 6.83
CA ARG A 235 36.61 21.34 7.24
C ARG A 235 35.68 20.75 6.18
N ILE A 236 35.99 20.98 4.90
CA ILE A 236 35.24 20.41 3.78
C ILE A 236 35.36 18.89 3.76
N ASP A 237 36.55 18.33 4.04
CA ASP A 237 36.76 16.88 4.14
C ASP A 237 35.89 16.22 5.23
N GLU A 238 35.72 16.88 6.38
CA GLU A 238 34.85 16.37 7.45
C GLU A 238 33.37 16.35 7.03
N VAL A 239 32.88 17.45 6.44
CA VAL A 239 31.50 17.55 5.94
C VAL A 239 31.25 16.52 4.82
N GLU A 240 32.22 16.37 3.92
CA GLU A 240 32.13 15.41 2.81
C GLU A 240 32.01 13.96 3.33
N LYS A 241 32.81 13.58 4.32
CA LYS A 241 32.73 12.26 4.97
C LYS A 241 31.34 12.01 5.57
N GLU A 242 30.75 13.02 6.20
CA GLU A 242 29.41 12.89 6.78
C GLU A 242 28.31 12.74 5.72
N ILE A 243 28.33 13.57 4.67
CA ILE A 243 27.37 13.45 3.55
C ILE A 243 27.49 12.07 2.90
N ARG A 244 28.71 11.59 2.66
CA ARG A 244 28.96 10.25 2.10
C ARG A 244 28.41 9.15 3.01
N ARG A 245 28.56 9.28 4.33
CA ARG A 245 28.00 8.32 5.28
C ARG A 245 26.47 8.24 5.20
N PHE A 246 25.77 9.37 5.09
CA PHE A 246 24.31 9.38 4.93
C PHE A 246 23.88 8.77 3.60
N GLN A 247 24.54 9.15 2.51
CA GLN A 247 24.30 8.58 1.18
C GLN A 247 24.46 7.04 1.20
N ALA A 248 25.48 6.53 1.90
CA ALA A 248 25.70 5.09 2.06
C ALA A 248 24.52 4.39 2.74
N GLN A 249 23.99 4.99 3.80
CA GLN A 249 22.85 4.44 4.54
C GLN A 249 21.59 4.39 3.70
N GLU A 250 21.33 5.42 2.89
CA GLU A 250 20.20 5.44 1.96
C GLU A 250 20.34 4.40 0.84
N LEU A 251 21.52 4.31 0.23
CA LEU A 251 21.81 3.29 -0.79
C LEU A 251 21.64 1.88 -0.22
N LEU A 252 22.12 1.64 1.00
CA LEU A 252 21.93 0.37 1.70
C LEU A 252 20.46 0.10 2.04
N ALA A 253 19.71 1.14 2.44
CA ALA A 253 18.27 1.02 2.68
C ALA A 253 17.52 0.66 1.39
N GLU A 254 17.89 1.25 0.26
CA GLU A 254 17.34 0.90 -1.06
C GLU A 254 17.72 -0.53 -1.46
N LEU A 255 18.97 -0.95 -1.24
CA LEU A 255 19.40 -2.32 -1.51
C LEU A 255 18.58 -3.34 -0.70
N ARG A 256 18.40 -3.09 0.60
CA ARG A 256 17.54 -3.91 1.47
C ARG A 256 16.09 -3.92 1.00
N ARG A 257 15.57 -2.78 0.52
CA ARG A 257 14.23 -2.68 -0.05
C ARG A 257 14.10 -3.56 -1.29
N ARG A 258 15.01 -3.44 -2.27
CA ARG A 258 15.03 -4.24 -3.50
C ARG A 258 14.97 -5.73 -3.19
N LYS A 259 15.84 -6.20 -2.28
CA LYS A 259 15.82 -7.59 -1.82
C LYS A 259 14.46 -7.99 -1.22
N ARG A 260 13.90 -7.18 -0.33
CA ARG A 260 12.61 -7.47 0.35
C ARG A 260 11.42 -7.51 -0.63
N VAL A 261 11.46 -6.71 -1.69
CA VAL A 261 10.35 -6.61 -2.66
C VAL A 261 10.47 -7.57 -3.84
N GLY A 262 11.46 -8.47 -3.84
CA GLY A 262 11.66 -9.49 -4.88
C GLY A 262 12.49 -9.03 -6.09
N GLN A 263 13.11 -7.84 -6.03
CA GLN A 263 13.96 -7.31 -7.10
C GLN A 263 15.40 -7.84 -6.97
N HIS A 264 15.56 -9.15 -7.09
CA HIS A 264 16.81 -9.82 -6.76
C HIS A 264 17.94 -9.47 -7.73
N ARG A 265 17.69 -9.40 -9.04
CA ARG A 265 18.72 -9.09 -10.04
C ARG A 265 19.20 -7.65 -9.87
N LEU A 266 18.28 -6.71 -9.66
CA LEU A 266 18.57 -5.30 -9.38
C LEU A 266 19.29 -5.12 -8.05
N ALA A 267 18.93 -5.89 -7.01
CA ALA A 267 19.64 -5.89 -5.74
C ALA A 267 21.09 -6.37 -5.90
N VAL A 268 21.32 -7.51 -6.58
CA VAL A 268 22.66 -8.03 -6.85
C VAL A 268 23.49 -7.04 -7.70
N ALA A 269 22.89 -6.48 -8.76
CA ALA A 269 23.55 -5.48 -9.59
C ALA A 269 23.96 -4.24 -8.79
N ALA A 270 23.06 -3.71 -7.96
CA ALA A 270 23.33 -2.56 -7.10
C ALA A 270 24.37 -2.86 -6.01
N ALA A 271 24.36 -4.07 -5.44
CA ALA A 271 25.35 -4.48 -4.45
C ALA A 271 26.76 -4.62 -5.05
N ARG A 272 26.88 -5.14 -6.28
CA ARG A 272 28.17 -5.29 -6.98
C ARG A 272 28.81 -3.95 -7.38
N THR A 273 28.01 -2.94 -7.69
CA THR A 273 28.48 -1.59 -8.05
C THR A 273 28.52 -0.65 -6.84
N PHE A 274 28.22 -1.16 -5.64
CA PHE A 274 28.23 -0.36 -4.42
C PHE A 274 29.65 0.14 -4.12
N PRO A 275 29.88 1.45 -3.92
CA PRO A 275 31.22 2.00 -3.74
C PRO A 275 31.74 1.76 -2.31
N THR A 276 32.06 0.50 -2.01
CA THR A 276 32.48 0.03 -0.67
C THR A 276 33.77 0.67 -0.16
N ASP A 277 34.63 1.12 -1.08
CA ASP A 277 35.86 1.86 -0.82
C ASP A 277 35.63 3.25 -0.24
N LEU A 278 34.44 3.83 -0.44
CA LEU A 278 34.07 5.16 0.06
C LEU A 278 33.45 5.15 1.46
N PHE A 279 33.23 3.98 2.07
CA PHE A 279 32.44 3.83 3.29
C PHE A 279 33.13 3.03 4.40
N ASP A 280 32.55 3.05 5.60
CA ASP A 280 33.08 2.31 6.73
C ASP A 280 33.00 0.77 6.53
N ALA A 281 33.85 0.05 7.26
CA ALA A 281 33.94 -1.40 7.17
C ALA A 281 32.62 -2.12 7.53
N ALA A 282 31.74 -1.48 8.30
CA ALA A 282 30.47 -2.06 8.68
C ALA A 282 29.50 -2.11 7.49
N ILE A 283 29.37 -1.00 6.74
CA ILE A 283 28.55 -0.95 5.53
C ILE A 283 29.10 -1.88 4.46
N ALA A 284 30.42 -1.87 4.23
CA ALA A 284 31.06 -2.76 3.27
C ALA A 284 30.83 -4.25 3.62
N ASN A 285 30.94 -4.61 4.90
CA ASN A 285 30.66 -5.96 5.36
C ASN A 285 29.20 -6.36 5.14
N GLU A 286 28.26 -5.44 5.34
CA GLU A 286 26.85 -5.73 5.13
C GLU A 286 26.50 -5.95 3.65
N VAL A 287 27.05 -5.14 2.74
CA VAL A 287 26.87 -5.35 1.29
C VAL A 287 27.45 -6.70 0.88
N ARG A 288 28.61 -7.08 1.41
CA ARG A 288 29.20 -8.41 1.19
C ARG A 288 28.29 -9.52 1.70
N THR A 289 27.75 -9.41 2.91
CA THR A 289 26.79 -10.39 3.45
C THR A 289 25.59 -10.58 2.52
N ILE A 290 25.06 -9.49 1.95
CA ILE A 290 23.94 -9.58 0.99
C ILE A 290 24.36 -10.38 -0.26
N LEU A 291 25.55 -10.14 -0.80
CA LEU A 291 26.07 -10.90 -1.95
C LEU A 291 26.29 -12.38 -1.61
N ASP A 292 26.90 -12.66 -0.45
CA ASP A 292 27.15 -14.02 0.04
C ASP A 292 25.83 -14.81 0.21
N GLU A 293 24.78 -14.16 0.70
CA GLU A 293 23.44 -14.75 0.80
C GLU A 293 22.87 -15.11 -0.58
N TYR A 294 23.05 -14.27 -1.59
CA TYR A 294 22.60 -14.55 -2.96
C TYR A 294 23.38 -15.69 -3.61
N ASP A 295 24.70 -15.73 -3.42
CA ASP A 295 25.54 -16.82 -3.91
C ASP A 295 25.17 -18.14 -3.20
N ALA A 296 24.94 -18.12 -1.89
CA ALA A 296 24.48 -19.28 -1.13
C ALA A 296 23.12 -19.81 -1.62
N VAL A 297 22.17 -18.93 -1.97
CA VAL A 297 20.88 -19.34 -2.55
C VAL A 297 21.08 -20.02 -3.91
N ARG A 298 21.96 -19.49 -4.77
CA ARG A 298 22.29 -20.10 -6.07
C ARG A 298 22.90 -21.49 -5.89
N GLU A 299 23.90 -21.62 -5.02
CA GLU A 299 24.55 -22.91 -4.74
C GLU A 299 23.56 -23.94 -4.16
N ARG A 300 22.69 -23.51 -3.24
CA ARG A 300 21.63 -24.37 -2.70
C ARG A 300 20.62 -24.79 -3.76
N ALA A 301 20.27 -23.92 -4.70
CA ALA A 301 19.40 -24.25 -5.83
C ALA A 301 20.04 -25.29 -6.77
N GLU A 302 21.31 -25.10 -7.14
CA GLU A 302 22.07 -26.08 -7.93
C GLU A 302 22.17 -27.44 -7.22
N ARG A 303 22.44 -27.41 -5.90
CA ARG A 303 22.44 -28.60 -5.05
C ARG A 303 21.06 -29.29 -5.03
N ALA A 304 19.97 -28.53 -4.93
CA ALA A 304 18.61 -29.07 -4.96
C ALA A 304 18.34 -29.82 -6.27
N VAL A 305 18.69 -29.21 -7.41
CA VAL A 305 18.52 -29.83 -8.75
C VAL A 305 19.33 -31.11 -8.87
N PHE A 306 20.58 -31.10 -8.42
CA PHE A 306 21.44 -32.29 -8.42
C PHE A 306 20.85 -33.41 -7.56
N LEU A 307 20.48 -33.10 -6.31
CA LEU A 307 19.94 -34.08 -5.36
C LEU A 307 18.61 -34.68 -5.83
N LEU A 308 17.75 -33.88 -6.47
CA LEU A 308 16.50 -34.37 -7.06
C LEU A 308 16.79 -35.43 -8.13
N GLY A 309 17.75 -35.18 -9.02
CA GLY A 309 18.15 -36.16 -10.04
C GLY A 309 18.79 -37.42 -9.44
N LYS A 310 19.59 -37.26 -8.39
CA LYS A 310 20.19 -38.39 -7.66
C LYS A 310 19.10 -39.27 -7.04
N ALA A 311 18.17 -38.68 -6.27
CA ALA A 311 17.11 -39.43 -5.60
C ALA A 311 16.17 -40.11 -6.62
N GLU A 312 15.85 -39.47 -7.74
CA GLU A 312 15.11 -40.10 -8.86
C GLU A 312 15.84 -41.33 -9.42
N SER A 313 17.16 -41.26 -9.60
CA SER A 313 17.94 -42.38 -10.14
C SER A 313 18.00 -43.60 -9.21
N GLU A 314 17.88 -43.36 -7.89
CA GLU A 314 17.90 -44.38 -6.84
C GLU A 314 16.55 -45.11 -6.68
N LEU A 315 15.49 -44.65 -7.35
CA LEU A 315 14.20 -45.35 -7.37
C LEU A 315 14.32 -46.71 -8.06
N THR A 316 13.66 -47.71 -7.49
CA THR A 316 13.64 -49.08 -8.01
C THR A 316 12.42 -49.36 -8.89
N GLU A 317 11.33 -48.62 -8.73
CA GLU A 317 10.08 -48.82 -9.46
C GLU A 317 9.98 -47.89 -10.69
N ASP A 318 9.78 -48.48 -11.87
CA ASP A 318 9.74 -47.71 -13.13
C ASP A 318 8.55 -46.75 -13.20
N ALA A 319 7.38 -47.15 -12.67
CA ALA A 319 6.19 -46.29 -12.66
C ALA A 319 6.39 -45.02 -11.81
N GLU A 320 7.07 -45.13 -10.67
CA GLU A 320 7.39 -43.98 -9.84
C GLU A 320 8.44 -43.10 -10.52
N ARG A 321 9.46 -43.71 -11.11
CA ARG A 321 10.48 -43.01 -11.87
C ARG A 321 9.86 -42.16 -12.98
N ASP A 322 8.90 -42.71 -13.73
CA ASP A 322 8.19 -42.00 -14.81
C ASP A 322 7.36 -40.82 -14.29
N LEU A 323 6.67 -41.01 -13.16
CA LEU A 323 5.92 -39.92 -12.52
C LEU A 323 6.85 -38.80 -12.05
N ILE A 324 7.94 -39.14 -11.37
CA ILE A 324 8.93 -38.16 -10.90
C ILE A 324 9.61 -37.45 -12.08
N ALA A 325 9.90 -38.16 -13.17
CA ALA A 325 10.45 -37.58 -14.39
C ALA A 325 9.52 -36.52 -15.01
N SER A 326 8.20 -36.62 -14.81
CA SER A 326 7.23 -35.59 -15.23
C SER A 326 7.16 -34.38 -14.27
N ILE A 327 7.46 -34.59 -12.98
CA ILE A 327 7.38 -33.57 -11.91
C ILE A 327 8.65 -32.73 -11.82
N ARG A 328 9.81 -33.39 -11.84
CA ARG A 328 11.11 -32.76 -11.61
C ARG A 328 11.40 -31.57 -12.54
N PRO A 329 11.09 -31.59 -13.86
CA PRO A 329 11.31 -30.44 -14.73
C PRO A 329 10.54 -29.20 -14.26
N ILE A 330 9.30 -29.38 -13.79
CA ILE A 330 8.46 -28.27 -13.30
C ILE A 330 9.08 -27.62 -12.06
N ILE A 331 9.56 -28.44 -11.12
CA ILE A 331 10.26 -27.95 -9.93
C ILE A 331 11.55 -27.24 -10.37
N ARG A 332 12.41 -27.93 -11.14
CA ARG A 332 13.71 -27.42 -11.61
C ARG A 332 13.58 -26.06 -12.29
N ASP A 333 12.64 -25.91 -13.21
CA ASP A 333 12.50 -24.70 -14.04
C ASP A 333 11.94 -23.51 -13.24
N GLN A 334 11.40 -23.75 -12.04
CA GLN A 334 10.82 -22.74 -11.16
C GLN A 334 11.63 -22.52 -9.87
N ILE A 335 12.69 -23.30 -9.60
CA ILE A 335 13.58 -23.06 -8.46
C ILE A 335 14.27 -21.71 -8.65
N GLY A 336 14.12 -20.84 -7.65
CA GLY A 336 14.73 -19.51 -7.62
C GLY A 336 14.66 -18.91 -6.23
N TRP A 337 14.91 -17.60 -6.13
CA TRP A 337 14.94 -16.89 -4.85
C TRP A 337 13.62 -16.96 -4.08
N GLU A 338 12.49 -16.96 -4.77
CA GLU A 338 11.14 -16.93 -4.18
C GLU A 338 10.58 -18.34 -3.87
N THR A 339 11.19 -19.39 -4.40
CA THR A 339 10.67 -20.77 -4.32
C THR A 339 11.59 -21.75 -3.62
N LEU A 340 12.89 -21.45 -3.46
CA LEU A 340 13.85 -22.36 -2.85
C LEU A 340 13.47 -22.78 -1.43
N ASP A 341 12.87 -21.87 -0.65
CA ASP A 341 12.43 -22.16 0.72
C ASP A 341 11.36 -23.26 0.78
N ARG A 342 10.62 -23.51 -0.31
CA ARG A 342 9.68 -24.62 -0.41
C ARG A 342 10.38 -25.99 -0.34
N LEU A 343 11.64 -26.04 -0.78
CA LEU A 343 12.49 -27.24 -0.74
C LEU A 343 13.37 -27.32 0.51
N LYS A 344 13.17 -26.44 1.50
CA LYS A 344 13.99 -26.41 2.71
C LYS A 344 14.02 -27.76 3.44
N PRO A 345 12.88 -28.45 3.71
CA PRO A 345 12.92 -29.76 4.37
C PRO A 345 13.74 -30.78 3.58
N PHE A 346 13.59 -30.82 2.26
CA PHE A 346 14.36 -31.71 1.39
C PHE A 346 15.87 -31.44 1.47
N LEU A 347 16.28 -30.18 1.44
CA LEU A 347 17.68 -29.79 1.51
C LEU A 347 18.30 -30.04 2.89
N ASP A 348 17.54 -29.77 3.96
CA ASP A 348 18.02 -29.91 5.34
C ASP A 348 18.21 -31.38 5.72
N PHE A 349 17.43 -32.31 5.16
CA PHE A 349 17.54 -33.75 5.37
C PHE A 349 18.20 -34.52 4.22
N ALA A 350 18.82 -33.83 3.26
CA ALA A 350 19.39 -34.44 2.06
C ALA A 350 20.46 -35.50 2.36
N ASP A 351 21.30 -35.26 3.37
CA ASP A 351 22.40 -36.14 3.76
C ASP A 351 22.05 -37.06 4.93
N ASP A 352 20.78 -37.07 5.37
CA ASP A 352 20.35 -37.94 6.46
C ASP A 352 20.39 -39.41 5.99
N PRO A 353 21.23 -40.27 6.59
CA PRO A 353 21.33 -41.66 6.20
C PRO A 353 20.10 -42.49 6.59
N SER A 354 19.22 -41.98 7.47
CA SER A 354 18.01 -42.70 7.84
C SER A 354 16.88 -42.59 6.82
N LEU A 355 16.95 -41.60 5.91
CA LEU A 355 15.95 -41.43 4.87
C LEU A 355 16.34 -42.16 3.59
N ASP A 356 15.38 -42.84 2.97
CA ASP A 356 15.58 -43.42 1.65
C ASP A 356 15.29 -42.41 0.51
N ALA A 357 15.47 -42.85 -0.75
CA ALA A 357 15.23 -42.00 -1.91
C ALA A 357 13.77 -41.56 -2.04
N ARG A 358 12.81 -42.43 -1.66
CA ARG A 358 11.38 -42.13 -1.72
C ARG A 358 11.02 -41.05 -0.72
N GLU A 359 11.50 -41.16 0.51
CA GLU A 359 11.23 -40.19 1.58
C GLU A 359 11.83 -38.82 1.28
N ARG A 360 13.04 -38.77 0.70
CA ARG A 360 13.65 -37.52 0.24
C ARG A 360 12.83 -36.88 -0.88
N LEU A 361 12.41 -37.65 -1.88
CA LEU A 361 11.55 -37.15 -2.96
C LEU A 361 10.19 -36.68 -2.44
N ALA A 362 9.63 -37.38 -1.45
CA ALA A 362 8.39 -36.99 -0.79
C ALA A 362 8.51 -35.59 -0.18
N LEU A 363 9.59 -35.32 0.57
CA LEU A 363 9.85 -34.00 1.16
C LEU A 363 9.96 -32.90 0.10
N ALA A 364 10.60 -33.20 -1.03
CA ALA A 364 10.75 -32.23 -2.11
C ALA A 364 9.41 -31.89 -2.78
N ILE A 365 8.63 -32.91 -3.16
CA ILE A 365 7.38 -32.74 -3.90
C ILE A 365 6.31 -32.13 -3.00
N SER A 366 6.12 -32.66 -1.80
CA SER A 366 5.15 -32.12 -0.85
C SER A 366 5.54 -30.70 -0.40
N GLY A 367 6.82 -30.46 -0.09
CA GLY A 367 7.32 -29.12 0.25
C GLY A 367 7.06 -28.09 -0.87
N TRP A 368 7.22 -28.51 -2.13
CA TRP A 368 6.90 -27.67 -3.28
C TRP A 368 5.42 -27.28 -3.38
N VAL A 369 4.53 -28.22 -3.04
CA VAL A 369 3.08 -28.12 -3.23
C VAL A 369 2.38 -27.44 -2.04
N VAL A 370 2.75 -27.78 -0.81
CA VAL A 370 2.10 -27.29 0.44
C VAL A 370 3.01 -26.46 1.33
N GLY A 371 4.19 -26.08 0.82
CA GLY A 371 5.19 -25.30 1.54
C GLY A 371 6.01 -26.13 2.54
N PRO A 372 7.07 -25.54 3.12
CA PRO A 372 8.05 -26.27 3.92
C PRO A 372 7.47 -26.86 5.22
N THR A 373 6.45 -26.22 5.80
CA THR A 373 5.83 -26.69 7.05
C THR A 373 4.80 -27.80 6.84
N GLY A 374 4.45 -28.10 5.59
CA GLY A 374 3.51 -29.17 5.24
C GLY A 374 4.20 -30.36 4.56
N ALA A 375 5.53 -30.39 4.51
CA ALA A 375 6.25 -31.45 3.83
C ALA A 375 6.02 -32.82 4.51
N GLU A 376 5.75 -33.83 3.70
CA GLU A 376 5.46 -35.21 4.06
C GLU A 376 6.65 -36.11 3.67
N THR A 377 6.91 -37.15 4.47
CA THR A 377 7.92 -38.17 4.15
C THR A 377 7.35 -39.35 3.36
N SER A 378 6.02 -39.48 3.25
CA SER A 378 5.39 -40.52 2.44
C SER A 378 5.29 -40.07 0.98
N LEU A 379 5.93 -40.80 0.07
CA LEU A 379 5.90 -40.50 -1.36
C LEU A 379 4.48 -40.57 -1.92
N ASP A 380 3.67 -41.54 -1.48
CA ASP A 380 2.27 -41.70 -1.93
C ASP A 380 1.43 -40.47 -1.56
N LYS A 381 1.57 -39.97 -0.33
CA LYS A 381 0.92 -38.72 0.09
C LYS A 381 1.43 -37.52 -0.69
N ALA A 382 2.73 -37.43 -0.93
CA ALA A 382 3.32 -36.33 -1.70
C ALA A 382 2.80 -36.32 -3.15
N LEU A 383 2.68 -37.49 -3.79
CA LEU A 383 2.09 -37.65 -5.12
C LEU A 383 0.58 -37.36 -5.11
N ALA A 384 -0.14 -37.72 -4.04
CA ALA A 384 -1.54 -37.35 -3.88
C ALA A 384 -1.73 -35.82 -3.78
N LEU A 385 -0.87 -35.13 -3.02
CA LEU A 385 -0.84 -33.66 -2.95
C LEU A 385 -0.54 -33.05 -4.33
N TRP A 386 0.45 -33.58 -5.05
CA TRP A 386 0.77 -33.14 -6.41
C TRP A 386 -0.41 -33.31 -7.38
N ARG A 387 -1.07 -34.47 -7.33
CA ARG A 387 -2.29 -34.73 -8.12
C ARG A 387 -3.42 -33.79 -7.73
N GLY A 388 -3.61 -33.55 -6.44
CA GLY A 388 -4.59 -32.60 -5.90
C GLY A 388 -4.36 -31.19 -6.45
N ARG A 389 -3.11 -30.72 -6.46
CA ARG A 389 -2.72 -29.45 -7.09
C ARG A 389 -3.13 -29.39 -8.56
N GLY A 390 -2.88 -30.45 -9.33
CA GLY A 390 -3.27 -30.53 -10.74
C GLY A 390 -4.78 -30.46 -10.96
N LEU A 391 -5.55 -31.25 -10.22
CA LEU A 391 -7.01 -31.26 -10.28
C LEU A 391 -7.62 -29.92 -9.85
N ILE A 392 -7.06 -29.27 -8.84
CA ILE A 392 -7.49 -27.94 -8.42
C ILE A 392 -7.26 -26.92 -9.54
N LEU A 393 -6.10 -26.93 -10.21
CA LEU A 393 -5.84 -26.04 -11.35
C LEU A 393 -6.80 -26.29 -12.51
N GLU A 394 -7.13 -27.54 -12.79
CA GLU A 394 -8.13 -27.89 -13.81
C GLU A 394 -9.52 -27.38 -13.42
N PHE A 395 -9.91 -27.54 -12.16
CA PHE A 395 -11.19 -27.02 -11.64
C PHE A 395 -11.28 -25.51 -11.77
N LEU A 396 -10.19 -24.79 -11.45
CA LEU A 396 -10.16 -23.33 -11.54
C LEU A 396 -10.27 -22.80 -12.97
N ARG A 397 -9.86 -23.60 -13.96
CA ARG A 397 -9.90 -23.26 -15.40
C ARG A 397 -11.13 -23.77 -16.15
N SER A 398 -11.85 -24.73 -15.57
CA SER A 398 -13.08 -25.28 -16.18
C SER A 398 -14.22 -24.27 -16.11
N ASP A 399 -15.01 -24.10 -17.17
CA ASP A 399 -16.27 -23.34 -17.11
C ASP A 399 -17.52 -24.24 -17.18
N ASP A 400 -17.33 -25.56 -17.23
CA ASP A 400 -18.40 -26.56 -17.25
C ASP A 400 -18.76 -27.00 -15.82
N PRO A 401 -19.98 -26.72 -15.31
CA PRO A 401 -20.41 -27.11 -13.97
C PRO A 401 -20.37 -28.61 -13.70
N PHE A 402 -20.63 -29.45 -14.71
CA PHE A 402 -20.59 -30.90 -14.54
C PHE A 402 -19.15 -31.40 -14.37
N ARG A 403 -18.24 -30.88 -15.20
CA ARG A 403 -16.81 -31.15 -15.05
C ARG A 403 -16.26 -30.62 -13.74
N GLU A 404 -16.69 -29.45 -13.30
CA GLU A 404 -16.32 -28.88 -12.00
C GLU A 404 -16.70 -29.82 -10.85
N ASP A 405 -17.94 -30.30 -10.79
CA ASP A 405 -18.36 -31.20 -9.72
C ASP A 405 -17.57 -32.52 -9.73
N GLN A 406 -17.27 -33.09 -10.91
CA GLN A 406 -16.40 -34.26 -11.02
C GLN A 406 -14.97 -34.00 -10.48
N LEU A 407 -14.39 -32.84 -10.80
CA LEU A 407 -13.05 -32.49 -10.34
C LEU A 407 -13.04 -32.27 -8.82
N LEU A 408 -14.08 -31.65 -8.27
CA LEU A 408 -14.23 -31.47 -6.82
C LEU A 408 -14.42 -32.81 -6.10
N ASP A 409 -15.17 -33.75 -6.67
CA ASP A 409 -15.27 -35.13 -6.17
C ASP A 409 -13.92 -35.83 -6.18
N ALA A 410 -13.17 -35.69 -7.28
CA ALA A 410 -11.85 -36.27 -7.42
C ALA A 410 -10.86 -35.72 -6.38
N VAL A 411 -10.83 -34.40 -6.15
CA VAL A 411 -9.97 -33.79 -5.12
C VAL A 411 -10.38 -34.26 -3.72
N ALA A 412 -11.68 -34.25 -3.40
CA ALA A 412 -12.17 -34.64 -2.09
C ALA A 412 -11.96 -36.15 -1.78
N GLY A 413 -11.80 -36.98 -2.82
CA GLY A 413 -11.51 -38.41 -2.69
C GLY A 413 -10.03 -38.75 -2.56
N LEU A 414 -9.10 -37.79 -2.71
CA LEU A 414 -7.67 -38.05 -2.56
C LEU A 414 -7.28 -38.20 -1.09
N GLU A 415 -6.65 -39.32 -0.77
CA GLU A 415 -6.06 -39.54 0.56
C GLU A 415 -4.94 -38.52 0.82
N GLY A 416 -4.97 -37.89 2.00
CA GLY A 416 -4.00 -36.84 2.37
C GLY A 416 -4.33 -35.43 1.87
N VAL A 417 -5.39 -35.24 1.06
CA VAL A 417 -5.84 -33.91 0.61
C VAL A 417 -7.08 -33.48 1.40
N GLY A 418 -6.85 -32.97 2.61
CA GLY A 418 -7.88 -32.34 3.46
C GLY A 418 -7.88 -30.81 3.39
N ILE A 419 -8.68 -30.17 4.26
CA ILE A 419 -8.86 -28.71 4.31
C ILE A 419 -7.53 -27.96 4.41
N GLU A 420 -6.69 -28.31 5.38
CA GLU A 420 -5.42 -27.59 5.63
C GLU A 420 -4.41 -27.74 4.49
N SER A 421 -4.27 -28.95 3.93
CA SER A 421 -3.46 -29.17 2.73
C SER A 421 -4.01 -28.41 1.52
N THR A 422 -5.34 -28.32 1.34
CA THR A 422 -5.93 -27.54 0.25
C THR A 422 -5.64 -26.04 0.40
N ARG A 423 -5.73 -25.48 1.62
CA ARG A 423 -5.35 -24.08 1.87
C ARG A 423 -3.90 -23.82 1.51
N ARG A 424 -2.99 -24.70 1.94
CA ARG A 424 -1.56 -24.60 1.61
C ARG A 424 -1.28 -24.75 0.10
N ILE A 425 -2.01 -25.65 -0.58
CA ILE A 425 -1.96 -25.74 -2.04
C ILE A 425 -2.33 -24.38 -2.64
N ILE A 426 -3.47 -23.81 -2.24
CA ILE A 426 -3.96 -22.50 -2.74
C ILE A 426 -2.93 -21.39 -2.56
N GLU A 427 -2.25 -21.33 -1.42
CA GLU A 427 -1.20 -20.33 -1.18
C GLU A 427 -0.03 -20.43 -2.17
N HIS A 428 0.29 -21.63 -2.64
CA HIS A 428 1.41 -21.90 -3.54
C HIS A 428 1.03 -22.16 -5.00
N LEU A 429 -0.26 -22.11 -5.33
CA LEU A 429 -0.74 -22.29 -6.70
C LEU A 429 -0.18 -21.20 -7.62
N PRO A 430 0.18 -21.52 -8.86
CA PRO A 430 0.40 -20.49 -9.87
C PRO A 430 -0.90 -19.72 -10.14
N ALA A 431 -0.80 -18.58 -10.83
CA ALA A 431 -1.96 -17.97 -11.47
C ALA A 431 -2.61 -18.97 -12.43
N TRP A 432 -3.94 -18.91 -12.55
CA TRP A 432 -4.69 -19.87 -13.39
C TRP A 432 -5.38 -19.22 -14.58
N ALA A 433 -5.50 -17.89 -14.61
CA ALA A 433 -5.89 -17.13 -15.79
C ALA A 433 -4.65 -16.56 -16.50
N ASP A 434 -4.71 -16.48 -17.82
CA ASP A 434 -3.61 -16.02 -18.66
C ASP A 434 -3.41 -14.49 -18.53
N ALA A 435 -2.16 -14.04 -18.61
CA ALA A 435 -1.79 -12.62 -18.65
C ALA A 435 -0.84 -12.36 -19.84
N ILE A 436 -1.17 -12.95 -20.99
CA ILE A 436 -0.32 -12.91 -22.18
C ILE A 436 -0.12 -11.45 -22.61
N GLY A 437 1.15 -11.06 -22.79
CA GLY A 437 1.54 -9.72 -23.24
C GLY A 437 1.77 -8.69 -22.13
N VAL A 438 1.57 -9.04 -20.86
CA VAL A 438 1.84 -8.13 -19.74
C VAL A 438 3.30 -8.30 -19.28
N ALA A 439 4.11 -7.25 -19.43
CA ALA A 439 5.51 -7.23 -19.00
C ALA A 439 5.71 -6.40 -17.71
N PRO A 440 6.69 -6.75 -16.86
CA PRO A 440 7.16 -5.87 -15.78
C PRO A 440 7.56 -4.49 -16.29
N ASP A 441 7.36 -3.46 -15.47
CA ASP A 441 7.74 -2.06 -15.74
C ASP A 441 7.00 -1.38 -16.91
N GLU A 442 6.04 -2.06 -17.54
CA GLU A 442 5.17 -1.54 -18.61
C GLU A 442 3.72 -1.39 -18.13
N ILE A 443 2.97 -0.49 -18.76
CA ILE A 443 1.52 -0.37 -18.59
C ILE A 443 0.86 -1.14 -19.73
N ALA A 444 -0.01 -2.09 -19.39
CA ALA A 444 -0.80 -2.86 -20.34
C ALA A 444 -2.30 -2.69 -20.05
N THR A 445 -3.13 -2.89 -21.07
CA THR A 445 -4.59 -2.83 -20.94
C THR A 445 -5.20 -4.21 -21.12
N LEU A 446 -6.05 -4.61 -20.17
CA LEU A 446 -6.71 -5.91 -20.12
C LEU A 446 -8.23 -5.75 -20.11
N ARG A 447 -8.95 -6.86 -20.33
CA ARG A 447 -10.40 -6.96 -20.15
C ARG A 447 -10.73 -8.19 -19.33
N THR A 448 -11.62 -8.04 -18.35
CA THR A 448 -12.05 -9.17 -17.50
C THR A 448 -12.61 -10.29 -18.37
N GLY A 449 -12.14 -11.53 -18.16
CA GLY A 449 -12.55 -12.70 -18.96
C GLY A 449 -11.87 -12.86 -20.32
N ALA A 450 -11.05 -11.91 -20.79
CA ALA A 450 -10.23 -12.08 -22.00
C ALA A 450 -8.92 -12.84 -21.72
N GLY A 451 -8.30 -13.48 -22.70
CA GLY A 451 -7.06 -14.26 -22.51
C GLY A 451 -5.75 -13.44 -22.47
N GLY A 452 -5.75 -12.16 -22.84
CA GLY A 452 -4.53 -11.36 -22.97
C GLY A 452 -4.77 -9.86 -23.12
N VAL A 453 -3.71 -9.12 -23.45
CA VAL A 453 -3.73 -7.67 -23.70
C VAL A 453 -4.73 -7.31 -24.81
N VAL A 454 -5.46 -6.23 -24.59
CA VAL A 454 -6.46 -5.67 -25.51
C VAL A 454 -5.93 -4.34 -26.04
N GLU A 455 -6.19 -4.06 -27.31
CA GLU A 455 -5.83 -2.78 -27.92
C GLU A 455 -6.49 -1.60 -27.18
N PRO A 456 -5.76 -0.51 -26.87
CA PRO A 456 -6.28 0.63 -26.12
C PRO A 456 -7.57 1.23 -26.72
N ASP A 457 -7.63 1.27 -28.06
CA ASP A 457 -8.70 1.92 -28.85
C ASP A 457 -9.74 0.94 -29.41
N SER A 458 -9.75 -0.34 -29.01
CA SER A 458 -10.84 -1.23 -29.43
C SER A 458 -12.13 -0.83 -28.72
N SER A 459 -12.90 0.06 -29.34
CA SER A 459 -14.30 0.37 -29.02
C SER A 459 -15.20 -0.80 -29.44
N ASP A 460 -14.90 -2.00 -28.95
CA ASP A 460 -15.76 -3.14 -29.19
C ASP A 460 -16.91 -3.06 -28.18
N ASP A 461 -17.90 -2.22 -28.50
CA ASP A 461 -19.12 -1.99 -27.71
C ASP A 461 -19.96 -3.29 -27.54
N GLY A 462 -19.56 -4.39 -28.18
CA GLY A 462 -20.09 -5.74 -28.00
C GLY A 462 -19.25 -6.68 -27.11
N ALA A 463 -18.04 -6.29 -26.69
CA ALA A 463 -17.18 -7.12 -25.87
C ALA A 463 -17.59 -7.11 -24.38
N SER A 464 -18.03 -8.26 -23.87
CA SER A 464 -18.38 -8.46 -22.46
C SER A 464 -17.16 -8.27 -21.54
N GLY A 465 -17.35 -7.58 -20.42
CA GLY A 465 -16.33 -7.41 -19.37
C GLY A 465 -15.77 -5.99 -19.22
N THR A 466 -15.20 -5.70 -18.06
CA THR A 466 -14.63 -4.40 -17.69
C THR A 466 -13.18 -4.30 -18.19
N ARG A 467 -12.87 -3.23 -18.93
CA ARG A 467 -11.50 -2.89 -19.32
C ARG A 467 -10.74 -2.34 -18.12
N TYR A 468 -9.44 -2.57 -18.02
CA TYR A 468 -8.60 -1.98 -16.98
C TYR A 468 -7.13 -1.90 -17.41
N ALA A 469 -6.42 -0.89 -16.93
CA ALA A 469 -4.97 -0.79 -17.09
C ALA A 469 -4.27 -1.52 -15.94
N VAL A 470 -3.09 -2.10 -16.18
CA VAL A 470 -2.26 -2.79 -15.18
C VAL A 470 -0.79 -2.40 -15.35
N ALA A 471 -0.09 -2.25 -14.23
CA ALA A 471 1.38 -2.21 -14.18
C ALA A 471 1.90 -3.22 -13.18
N LEU A 472 2.88 -4.01 -13.62
CA LEU A 472 3.59 -4.98 -12.78
C LEU A 472 4.88 -4.37 -12.22
N PRO A 473 5.27 -4.73 -10.99
CA PRO A 473 6.52 -4.25 -10.41
C PRO A 473 7.75 -4.81 -11.14
N SER A 474 8.88 -4.12 -11.02
CA SER A 474 10.15 -4.60 -11.58
C SER A 474 10.46 -6.00 -11.07
N GLU A 475 10.90 -6.88 -11.99
CA GLU A 475 11.17 -8.30 -11.71
C GLU A 475 9.98 -9.06 -11.09
N TYR A 476 8.75 -8.76 -11.50
CA TYR A 476 7.59 -9.56 -11.09
C TYR A 476 7.81 -11.07 -11.32
N ASP A 477 7.65 -11.86 -10.26
CA ASP A 477 7.73 -13.32 -10.24
C ASP A 477 6.37 -13.91 -9.84
N PRO A 478 5.71 -14.74 -10.67
CA PRO A 478 4.39 -15.30 -10.36
C PRO A 478 4.36 -16.24 -9.14
N ASN A 479 5.53 -16.60 -8.58
CA ASN A 479 5.61 -17.42 -7.38
C ASN A 479 5.64 -16.62 -6.07
N ARG A 480 5.71 -15.29 -6.16
CA ARG A 480 5.70 -14.36 -5.03
C ARG A 480 4.35 -13.65 -4.93
N ALA A 481 3.82 -13.51 -3.71
CA ALA A 481 2.61 -12.72 -3.48
C ALA A 481 2.94 -11.22 -3.42
N TYR A 482 2.22 -10.40 -4.21
CA TYR A 482 2.40 -8.94 -4.27
C TYR A 482 1.19 -8.19 -3.71
N PRO A 483 1.38 -7.06 -3.02
CA PRO A 483 0.29 -6.15 -2.71
C PRO A 483 -0.29 -5.52 -3.99
N LEU A 484 -1.57 -5.17 -3.94
CA LEU A 484 -2.34 -4.58 -5.05
C LEU A 484 -2.80 -3.16 -4.68
N ILE A 485 -2.65 -2.21 -5.61
CA ILE A 485 -3.34 -0.92 -5.58
C ILE A 485 -4.41 -0.94 -6.67
N VAL A 486 -5.66 -0.77 -6.29
CA VAL A 486 -6.78 -0.51 -7.19
C VAL A 486 -6.96 1.00 -7.24
N THR A 487 -6.55 1.62 -8.35
CA THR A 487 -6.59 3.08 -8.51
C THR A 487 -7.77 3.51 -9.38
N LEU A 488 -8.58 4.44 -8.89
CA LEU A 488 -9.75 4.96 -9.58
C LEU A 488 -9.42 6.32 -10.20
N ARG A 489 -9.57 6.42 -11.52
CA ARG A 489 -9.25 7.64 -12.27
C ARG A 489 -10.17 8.82 -11.85
N PRO A 490 -9.65 10.05 -11.80
CA PRO A 490 -10.50 11.24 -11.86
C PRO A 490 -11.00 11.46 -13.30
N SER A 491 -11.93 12.40 -13.51
CA SER A 491 -12.49 12.66 -14.84
C SER A 491 -11.46 13.19 -15.84
N GLU A 492 -10.36 13.80 -15.38
CA GLU A 492 -9.38 14.49 -16.22
C GLU A 492 -8.24 13.62 -16.77
N THR A 493 -8.22 12.31 -16.49
CA THR A 493 -7.15 11.40 -16.93
C THR A 493 -7.69 10.02 -17.28
N THR A 494 -6.96 9.23 -18.06
CA THR A 494 -7.36 7.85 -18.42
C THR A 494 -6.99 6.85 -17.32
N ILE A 495 -7.41 5.60 -17.48
CA ILE A 495 -6.99 4.50 -16.58
C ILE A 495 -5.48 4.28 -16.61
N GLU A 496 -4.82 4.43 -17.75
CA GLU A 496 -3.36 4.36 -17.90
C GLU A 496 -2.69 5.54 -17.18
N GLY A 497 -3.25 6.75 -17.30
CA GLY A 497 -2.77 7.92 -16.57
C GLY A 497 -2.87 7.75 -15.05
N ALA A 498 -3.93 7.11 -14.56
CA ALA A 498 -4.08 6.78 -13.15
C ALA A 498 -3.04 5.75 -12.68
N VAL A 499 -2.75 4.70 -13.46
CA VAL A 499 -1.65 3.75 -13.18
C VAL A 499 -0.29 4.46 -13.22
N ALA A 500 -0.08 5.32 -14.21
CA ALA A 500 1.18 6.05 -14.40
C ALA A 500 1.52 6.96 -13.22
N TRP A 501 0.53 7.54 -12.55
CA TRP A 501 0.74 8.32 -11.33
C TRP A 501 1.42 7.49 -10.22
N TRP A 502 1.13 6.19 -10.10
CA TRP A 502 1.77 5.34 -9.10
C TRP A 502 3.15 4.84 -9.53
N GLY A 503 3.37 4.63 -10.83
CA GLY A 503 4.48 3.82 -11.31
C GLY A 503 5.24 4.25 -12.58
N SER A 504 4.77 5.19 -13.38
CA SER A 504 5.48 5.47 -14.65
C SER A 504 6.62 6.48 -14.49
N ALA A 505 7.69 6.21 -15.24
CA ALA A 505 8.74 7.16 -15.55
C ALA A 505 8.23 8.19 -16.58
N ASN A 506 8.36 9.48 -16.25
CA ASN A 506 8.15 10.67 -17.08
C ASN A 506 6.71 11.17 -17.34
N THR A 507 6.44 12.36 -16.79
CA THR A 507 5.92 13.52 -17.55
C THR A 507 6.77 14.79 -17.37
N SER A 508 8.04 14.66 -16.95
CA SER A 508 8.98 15.79 -16.84
C SER A 508 10.40 15.45 -17.30
N GLY A 509 10.58 15.26 -18.62
CA GLY A 509 11.80 15.71 -19.33
C GLY A 509 13.14 14.97 -19.17
N GLY A 510 13.18 13.69 -18.75
CA GLY A 510 14.44 12.91 -18.68
C GLY A 510 14.53 11.72 -19.64
N SER A 511 15.65 11.54 -20.34
CA SER A 511 15.85 10.56 -21.43
C SER A 511 16.02 9.09 -21.02
N THR A 512 15.70 8.71 -19.78
CA THR A 512 15.81 7.31 -19.30
C THR A 512 14.57 6.95 -18.48
N PRO A 513 13.84 5.87 -18.84
CA PRO A 513 12.76 5.35 -18.01
C PRO A 513 13.33 4.90 -16.65
N SER A 514 12.95 5.59 -15.57
CA SER A 514 13.22 5.17 -14.20
C SER A 514 11.94 4.62 -13.58
N ALA A 515 11.97 3.37 -13.11
CA ALA A 515 10.87 2.75 -12.36
C ALA A 515 10.23 3.72 -11.34
N GLY A 516 8.90 3.87 -11.38
CA GLY A 516 8.15 4.71 -10.45
C GLY A 516 8.00 4.07 -9.07
N GLN A 517 7.19 4.67 -8.20
CA GLN A 517 7.14 4.28 -6.79
C GLN A 517 6.52 2.89 -6.60
N SER A 518 5.46 2.53 -7.34
CA SER A 518 4.86 1.20 -7.24
C SER A 518 5.84 0.10 -7.65
N GLN A 519 6.57 0.26 -8.75
CA GLN A 519 7.58 -0.71 -9.18
C GLN A 519 8.70 -0.81 -8.17
N ARG A 520 9.27 0.33 -7.71
CA ARG A 520 10.31 0.37 -6.66
C ARG A 520 9.87 -0.27 -5.33
N ARG A 521 8.58 -0.20 -5.01
CA ARG A 521 8.00 -0.73 -3.76
C ARG A 521 7.45 -2.15 -3.91
N GLY A 522 7.42 -2.71 -5.12
CA GLY A 522 6.91 -4.07 -5.38
C GLY A 522 5.39 -4.17 -5.28
N TYR A 523 4.66 -3.21 -5.86
CA TYR A 523 3.19 -3.21 -5.92
C TYR A 523 2.70 -3.44 -7.34
N ILE A 524 1.67 -4.27 -7.48
CA ILE A 524 0.85 -4.31 -8.69
C ILE A 524 -0.14 -3.15 -8.61
N VAL A 525 -0.36 -2.47 -9.73
CA VAL A 525 -1.35 -1.39 -9.82
C VAL A 525 -2.35 -1.72 -10.91
N VAL A 526 -3.64 -1.66 -10.62
CA VAL A 526 -4.72 -1.80 -11.60
C VAL A 526 -5.64 -0.59 -11.57
N ALA A 527 -6.11 -0.16 -12.74
CA ALA A 527 -7.09 0.92 -12.87
C ALA A 527 -8.31 0.43 -13.66
N PRO A 528 -9.41 0.07 -12.96
CA PRO A 528 -10.67 -0.30 -13.61
C PRO A 528 -11.25 0.86 -14.42
N ASP A 529 -11.77 0.56 -15.60
CA ASP A 529 -12.62 1.48 -16.36
C ASP A 529 -14.03 1.44 -15.79
N TYR A 530 -14.18 2.08 -14.63
CA TYR A 530 -15.36 1.95 -13.78
C TYR A 530 -16.47 2.96 -14.11
N ALA A 531 -16.16 4.01 -14.87
CA ALA A 531 -17.04 5.14 -15.16
C ALA A 531 -16.91 5.53 -16.63
N ASP A 532 -17.97 6.11 -17.21
CA ASP A 532 -17.96 6.51 -18.63
C ASP A 532 -16.84 7.52 -18.93
N GLU A 533 -16.31 7.51 -20.15
CA GLU A 533 -15.15 8.33 -20.53
C GLU A 533 -15.38 9.83 -20.31
N VAL A 534 -16.58 10.31 -20.65
CA VAL A 534 -17.00 11.72 -20.54
C VAL A 534 -17.55 12.09 -19.17
N GLN A 535 -17.68 11.14 -18.24
CA GLN A 535 -18.27 11.35 -16.93
C GLN A 535 -17.43 12.33 -16.09
N GLN A 536 -18.08 13.37 -15.55
CA GLN A 536 -17.43 14.41 -14.76
C GLN A 536 -17.59 14.22 -13.25
N GLU A 537 -18.66 13.55 -12.82
CA GLU A 537 -18.97 13.29 -11.40
C GLU A 537 -19.24 11.81 -11.16
N TYR A 538 -18.96 11.34 -9.96
CA TYR A 538 -19.19 9.94 -9.59
C TYR A 538 -20.70 9.64 -9.51
N GLY A 539 -21.12 8.52 -10.13
CA GLY A 539 -22.52 8.15 -10.33
C GLY A 539 -23.18 7.44 -9.14
N TYR A 540 -22.39 6.84 -8.24
CA TYR A 540 -22.87 6.06 -7.08
C TYR A 540 -23.70 4.83 -7.48
N SER A 541 -23.46 4.28 -8.68
CA SER A 541 -24.22 3.18 -9.28
C SER A 541 -23.67 1.80 -8.89
N ALA A 542 -24.53 0.78 -8.95
CA ALA A 542 -24.10 -0.61 -8.75
C ALA A 542 -23.13 -1.09 -9.86
N GLN A 543 -23.23 -0.53 -11.07
CA GLN A 543 -22.36 -0.85 -12.19
C GLN A 543 -20.92 -0.39 -11.96
N GLU A 544 -20.73 0.83 -11.43
CA GLU A 544 -19.41 1.35 -11.04
C GLU A 544 -18.73 0.44 -9.99
N HIS A 545 -19.50 -0.05 -9.00
CA HIS A 545 -18.98 -0.99 -8.00
C HIS A 545 -18.62 -2.34 -8.66
N ASP A 546 -19.52 -2.91 -9.44
CA ASP A 546 -19.33 -4.22 -10.09
C ASP A 546 -18.12 -4.23 -11.01
N ALA A 547 -17.88 -3.15 -11.75
CA ALA A 547 -16.68 -2.98 -12.58
C ALA A 547 -15.39 -3.11 -11.74
N VAL A 548 -15.31 -2.43 -10.60
CA VAL A 548 -14.15 -2.49 -9.69
C VAL A 548 -13.99 -3.89 -9.10
N LEU A 549 -15.08 -4.51 -8.62
CA LEU A 549 -15.05 -5.84 -8.00
C LEU A 549 -14.62 -6.93 -9.00
N LYS A 550 -15.11 -6.85 -10.25
CA LYS A 550 -14.72 -7.77 -11.33
C LYS A 550 -13.23 -7.67 -11.65
N VAL A 551 -12.68 -6.45 -11.71
CA VAL A 551 -11.25 -6.24 -11.95
C VAL A 551 -10.40 -6.77 -10.80
N ILE A 552 -10.80 -6.56 -9.54
CA ILE A 552 -10.09 -7.15 -8.38
C ILE A 552 -10.05 -8.67 -8.49
N LYS A 553 -11.19 -9.30 -8.78
CA LYS A 553 -11.28 -10.75 -8.95
C LYS A 553 -10.39 -11.24 -10.09
N ASP A 554 -10.51 -10.63 -11.28
CA ASP A 554 -9.74 -11.01 -12.47
C ASP A 554 -8.23 -10.84 -12.25
N ALA A 555 -7.82 -9.75 -11.57
CA ALA A 555 -6.42 -9.54 -11.19
C ALA A 555 -5.90 -10.63 -10.25
N CYS A 556 -6.69 -11.07 -9.26
CA CYS A 556 -6.32 -12.18 -8.36
C CYS A 556 -6.22 -13.55 -9.09
N GLN A 557 -6.87 -13.70 -10.25
CA GLN A 557 -6.80 -14.91 -11.07
C GLN A 557 -5.57 -14.93 -11.97
N ARG A 558 -5.16 -13.76 -12.49
CA ARG A 558 -4.03 -13.57 -13.41
C ARG A 558 -2.68 -13.36 -12.72
N PHE A 559 -2.69 -12.73 -11.55
CA PHE A 559 -1.49 -12.36 -10.83
C PHE A 559 -1.48 -12.94 -9.42
N HIS A 560 -0.29 -13.16 -8.87
CA HIS A 560 -0.16 -13.66 -7.51
C HIS A 560 -0.27 -12.51 -6.51
N ILE A 561 -1.50 -12.21 -6.12
CA ILE A 561 -1.82 -11.10 -5.23
C ILE A 561 -1.90 -11.57 -3.77
N ASP A 562 -1.28 -10.83 -2.86
CA ASP A 562 -1.52 -10.97 -1.42
C ASP A 562 -2.89 -10.34 -1.11
N SER A 563 -3.94 -11.17 -1.01
CA SER A 563 -5.33 -10.72 -0.82
C SER A 563 -5.54 -9.90 0.47
N ASP A 564 -4.62 -9.97 1.43
CA ASP A 564 -4.65 -9.13 2.64
C ASP A 564 -3.90 -7.80 2.48
N ARG A 565 -3.39 -7.48 1.28
CA ARG A 565 -2.74 -6.22 0.95
C ARG A 565 -3.29 -5.61 -0.34
N VAL A 566 -4.62 -5.61 -0.46
CA VAL A 566 -5.35 -4.89 -1.51
C VAL A 566 -5.73 -3.51 -0.98
N PHE A 567 -5.28 -2.45 -1.65
CA PHE A 567 -5.56 -1.06 -1.29
C PHE A 567 -6.45 -0.41 -2.35
N LEU A 568 -7.41 0.39 -1.92
CA LEU A 568 -8.24 1.20 -2.81
C LEU A 568 -7.75 2.65 -2.78
N ALA A 569 -7.52 3.26 -3.94
CA ALA A 569 -7.08 4.64 -4.02
C ALA A 569 -7.69 5.34 -5.23
N GLY A 570 -7.68 6.67 -5.25
CA GLY A 570 -8.19 7.41 -6.40
C GLY A 570 -8.20 8.90 -6.17
N HIS A 571 -8.27 9.65 -7.28
CA HIS A 571 -8.28 11.12 -7.26
C HIS A 571 -9.66 11.67 -7.60
N GLY A 572 -10.05 12.79 -7.00
CA GLY A 572 -11.27 13.53 -7.39
C GLY A 572 -12.51 12.66 -7.38
N MET A 573 -13.09 12.43 -8.57
CA MET A 573 -14.19 11.49 -8.79
C MET A 573 -13.87 10.07 -8.26
N GLY A 574 -12.67 9.56 -8.56
CA GLY A 574 -12.18 8.29 -8.02
C GLY A 574 -11.95 8.32 -6.51
N GLY A 575 -11.59 9.48 -5.96
CA GLY A 575 -11.50 9.69 -4.51
C GLY A 575 -12.86 9.65 -3.81
N GLU A 576 -13.92 10.17 -4.46
CA GLU A 576 -15.31 9.98 -3.99
C GLU A 576 -15.73 8.51 -4.05
N ALA A 577 -15.44 7.84 -5.16
CA ALA A 577 -15.73 6.41 -5.33
C ALA A 577 -15.00 5.54 -4.30
N CYS A 578 -13.80 5.92 -3.86
CA CYS A 578 -13.08 5.24 -2.77
C CYS A 578 -13.88 5.19 -1.47
N PHE A 579 -14.50 6.30 -1.07
CA PHE A 579 -15.33 6.32 0.15
C PHE A 579 -16.53 5.38 0.01
N ASP A 580 -17.26 5.49 -1.10
CA ASP A 580 -18.48 4.71 -1.35
C ASP A 580 -18.19 3.20 -1.45
N ILE A 581 -17.23 2.80 -2.29
CA ILE A 581 -16.88 1.39 -2.52
C ILE A 581 -16.33 0.74 -1.26
N ALA A 582 -15.47 1.43 -0.50
CA ALA A 582 -14.92 0.86 0.74
C ALA A 582 -16.00 0.70 1.83
N MET A 583 -16.96 1.62 1.91
CA MET A 583 -18.08 1.52 2.87
C MET A 583 -19.11 0.45 2.47
N SER A 584 -19.23 0.18 1.19
CA SER A 584 -20.07 -0.90 0.65
C SER A 584 -19.41 -2.28 0.73
N HIS A 585 -18.07 -2.35 0.66
CA HIS A 585 -17.30 -3.60 0.60
C HIS A 585 -16.08 -3.58 1.55
N PRO A 586 -16.28 -3.40 2.87
CA PRO A 586 -15.18 -3.18 3.82
C PRO A 586 -14.28 -4.40 4.03
N ASP A 587 -14.72 -5.59 3.63
CA ASP A 587 -14.00 -6.86 3.76
C ASP A 587 -12.97 -7.11 2.64
N LEU A 588 -12.77 -6.17 1.72
CA LEU A 588 -11.82 -6.31 0.61
C LEU A 588 -10.49 -5.58 0.83
N PHE A 589 -10.48 -4.51 1.63
CA PHE A 589 -9.38 -3.55 1.61
C PHE A 589 -8.53 -3.59 2.88
N ALA A 590 -7.21 -3.57 2.69
CA ALA A 590 -6.21 -3.35 3.74
C ALA A 590 -6.12 -1.87 4.14
N GLY A 591 -6.57 -0.96 3.26
CA GLY A 591 -6.61 0.47 3.51
C GLY A 591 -7.11 1.24 2.28
N VAL A 592 -7.54 2.48 2.50
CA VAL A 592 -8.15 3.34 1.48
C VAL A 592 -7.45 4.70 1.42
N VAL A 593 -7.13 5.18 0.21
CA VAL A 593 -6.38 6.43 -0.04
C VAL A 593 -7.15 7.34 -0.98
N PRO A 594 -8.20 8.04 -0.50
CA PRO A 594 -8.90 9.03 -1.32
C PRO A 594 -8.10 10.34 -1.36
N ILE A 595 -7.73 10.77 -2.57
CA ILE A 595 -6.99 12.00 -2.84
C ILE A 595 -7.93 13.00 -3.51
N SER A 596 -8.04 14.21 -2.97
CA SER A 596 -8.98 15.23 -3.45
C SER A 596 -10.43 14.68 -3.56
N GLY A 597 -10.79 13.71 -2.73
CA GLY A 597 -12.11 13.07 -2.69
C GLY A 597 -13.07 13.77 -1.73
N LEU A 598 -14.37 13.62 -1.98
CA LEU A 598 -15.45 14.14 -1.14
C LEU A 598 -16.28 13.01 -0.52
N ALA A 599 -16.31 12.92 0.81
CA ALA A 599 -17.11 11.96 1.58
C ALA A 599 -18.56 12.47 1.72
N ARG A 600 -19.34 12.38 0.64
CA ARG A 600 -20.73 12.87 0.54
C ARG A 600 -21.71 11.77 0.12
N LYS A 601 -23.00 12.12 0.02
CA LYS A 601 -24.10 11.23 -0.37
C LYS A 601 -24.16 9.94 0.48
N THR A 602 -23.79 8.79 -0.05
CA THR A 602 -23.88 7.48 0.62
C THR A 602 -23.04 7.42 1.89
N ALA A 603 -21.84 8.02 1.86
CA ALA A 603 -20.91 8.03 2.99
C ALA A 603 -21.51 8.61 4.29
N ILE A 604 -22.54 9.48 4.19
CA ILE A 604 -23.22 10.04 5.36
C ILE A 604 -23.95 8.95 6.17
N TRP A 605 -24.33 7.86 5.52
CA TRP A 605 -25.21 6.82 6.06
C TRP A 605 -24.47 5.53 6.44
N ASN A 606 -23.39 5.18 5.75
CA ASN A 606 -22.72 3.88 5.90
C ASN A 606 -21.24 3.97 6.33
N TRP A 607 -20.78 5.14 6.80
CA TRP A 607 -19.40 5.32 7.27
C TRP A 607 -19.01 4.40 8.44
N GLU A 608 -19.94 3.89 9.23
CA GLU A 608 -19.64 2.96 10.33
C GLU A 608 -19.15 1.59 9.82
N ASN A 609 -19.51 1.22 8.59
CA ASN A 609 -19.11 -0.06 7.98
C ASN A 609 -17.57 -0.21 7.87
N VAL A 610 -16.85 0.92 7.83
CA VAL A 610 -15.38 0.95 7.71
C VAL A 610 -14.66 1.13 9.06
N GLU A 611 -15.30 0.82 10.19
CA GLU A 611 -14.65 0.86 11.52
C GLU A 611 -13.27 0.19 11.54
N ARG A 612 -13.11 -0.89 10.78
CA ARG A 612 -11.90 -1.72 10.74
C ARG A 612 -11.02 -1.48 9.52
N VAL A 613 -11.38 -0.53 8.65
CA VAL A 613 -10.65 -0.22 7.42
C VAL A 613 -9.88 1.09 7.61
N PRO A 614 -8.55 1.08 7.57
CA PRO A 614 -7.73 2.29 7.69
C PRO A 614 -7.91 3.26 6.51
N PHE A 615 -7.91 4.56 6.75
CA PHE A 615 -7.98 5.61 5.71
C PHE A 615 -6.79 6.58 5.78
N TYR A 616 -6.19 6.88 4.62
CA TYR A 616 -5.22 7.96 4.40
C TYR A 616 -5.79 8.98 3.42
N ILE A 617 -6.45 10.00 3.93
CA ILE A 617 -7.19 10.99 3.14
C ILE A 617 -6.27 12.18 2.86
N VAL A 618 -6.26 12.68 1.63
CA VAL A 618 -5.45 13.85 1.23
C VAL A 618 -6.32 14.88 0.52
N ASN A 619 -6.34 16.12 0.99
CA ASN A 619 -7.08 17.23 0.38
C ASN A 619 -6.27 18.55 0.45
N GLY A 620 -6.66 19.51 -0.38
CA GLY A 620 -6.24 20.91 -0.26
C GLY A 620 -7.29 21.74 0.48
N GLU A 621 -6.86 22.66 1.34
CA GLU A 621 -7.76 23.54 2.13
C GLU A 621 -8.72 24.37 1.26
N LEU A 622 -8.29 24.74 0.05
CA LEU A 622 -9.06 25.54 -0.92
C LEU A 622 -9.67 24.70 -2.05
N ASP A 623 -9.64 23.35 -1.96
CA ASP A 623 -10.32 22.44 -2.89
C ASP A 623 -11.80 22.32 -2.55
N ARG A 624 -12.70 22.91 -3.35
CA ARG A 624 -14.16 22.66 -3.39
C ARG A 624 -14.86 22.60 -2.01
N PHE A 625 -14.39 23.35 -1.01
CA PHE A 625 -14.87 23.25 0.38
C PHE A 625 -14.79 21.81 0.94
N SER A 626 -13.74 21.08 0.57
CA SER A 626 -13.56 19.66 0.88
C SER A 626 -13.52 19.41 2.38
N LEU A 627 -12.88 20.29 3.16
CA LEU A 627 -12.91 20.22 4.62
C LEU A 627 -14.34 20.33 5.14
N GLU A 628 -15.12 21.31 4.68
CA GLU A 628 -16.50 21.48 5.13
C GLU A 628 -17.37 20.27 4.77
N VAL A 629 -17.26 19.75 3.54
CA VAL A 629 -18.00 18.56 3.08
C VAL A 629 -17.57 17.30 3.84
N ASN A 630 -16.27 17.05 3.92
CA ASN A 630 -15.71 15.84 4.54
C ASN A 630 -15.81 15.88 6.06
N SER A 631 -15.87 17.08 6.67
CA SER A 631 -15.89 17.23 8.13
C SER A 631 -16.98 16.40 8.77
N MET A 632 -18.17 16.28 8.18
CA MET A 632 -19.26 15.51 8.77
C MET A 632 -18.89 14.03 8.98
N VAL A 633 -18.35 13.39 7.95
CA VAL A 633 -18.02 11.96 7.97
C VAL A 633 -16.68 11.72 8.66
N VAL A 634 -15.64 12.44 8.25
CA VAL A 634 -14.27 12.24 8.76
C VAL A 634 -14.17 12.60 10.25
N TYR A 635 -14.86 13.66 10.71
CA TYR A 635 -14.94 13.95 12.16
C TYR A 635 -15.59 12.81 12.94
N ARG A 636 -16.67 12.22 12.42
CA ARG A 636 -17.35 11.08 13.07
C ARG A 636 -16.42 9.89 13.17
N MET A 637 -15.70 9.55 12.10
CA MET A 637 -14.70 8.47 12.09
C MET A 637 -13.59 8.73 13.13
N LEU A 638 -13.01 9.93 13.15
CA LEU A 638 -11.95 10.29 14.11
C LEU A 638 -12.44 10.26 15.56
N LYS A 639 -13.66 10.75 15.82
CA LYS A 639 -14.31 10.72 17.14
C LYS A 639 -14.67 9.29 17.56
N ALA A 640 -15.08 8.46 16.61
CA ALA A 640 -15.33 7.03 16.78
C ALA A 640 -14.04 6.20 16.87
N LYS A 641 -12.87 6.86 16.84
CA LYS A 641 -11.54 6.27 17.08
C LYS A 641 -11.05 5.40 15.94
N PHE A 642 -11.58 5.58 14.73
CA PHE A 642 -11.14 4.83 13.56
C PHE A 642 -9.68 5.17 13.23
N ASP A 643 -8.97 4.25 12.56
CA ASP A 643 -7.63 4.51 12.05
C ASP A 643 -7.72 5.38 10.78
N VAL A 644 -7.70 6.70 10.99
CA VAL A 644 -7.81 7.70 9.93
C VAL A 644 -6.70 8.72 10.07
N ILE A 645 -5.99 8.97 8.98
CA ILE A 645 -5.10 10.11 8.80
C ILE A 645 -5.77 11.01 7.76
N TYR A 646 -6.25 12.18 8.19
CA TYR A 646 -6.72 13.22 7.28
C TYR A 646 -5.62 14.26 7.09
N THR A 647 -5.11 14.37 5.87
CA THR A 647 -4.03 15.29 5.49
C THR A 647 -4.62 16.46 4.72
N GLU A 648 -4.44 17.66 5.24
CA GLU A 648 -4.87 18.89 4.57
C GLU A 648 -3.65 19.75 4.22
N TYR A 649 -3.49 20.07 2.94
CA TYR A 649 -2.50 21.00 2.44
C TYR A 649 -3.00 22.44 2.54
N ILE A 650 -2.29 23.26 3.30
CA ILE A 650 -2.68 24.64 3.66
C ILE A 650 -2.60 25.52 2.42
N GLY A 651 -3.69 26.25 2.15
CA GLY A 651 -3.79 27.16 0.99
C GLY A 651 -3.75 26.47 -0.38
N ARG A 652 -3.86 25.14 -0.48
CA ARG A 652 -3.81 24.40 -1.77
C ARG A 652 -5.19 24.05 -2.30
N GLY A 653 -5.32 23.98 -3.63
CA GLY A 653 -6.56 23.69 -4.33
C GLY A 653 -6.70 22.21 -4.72
N TYR A 654 -7.51 21.94 -5.74
CA TYR A 654 -7.63 20.61 -6.33
C TYR A 654 -6.33 20.21 -7.06
N GLU A 655 -5.64 19.19 -6.57
CA GLU A 655 -4.35 18.73 -7.07
C GLU A 655 -4.19 17.20 -6.94
N THR A 656 -3.09 16.68 -7.48
CA THR A 656 -2.75 15.25 -7.38
C THR A 656 -1.97 14.90 -6.11
N PHE A 657 -1.36 15.90 -5.46
CA PHE A 657 -0.55 15.75 -4.23
C PHE A 657 0.53 14.66 -4.33
N TYR A 658 1.24 14.57 -5.47
CA TYR A 658 2.31 13.58 -5.67
C TYR A 658 3.40 13.65 -4.59
N GLU A 659 3.59 14.80 -3.95
CA GLU A 659 4.52 14.96 -2.82
C GLU A 659 4.15 14.14 -1.57
N GLU A 660 2.93 13.58 -1.50
CA GLU A 660 2.51 12.65 -0.44
C GLU A 660 2.86 11.17 -0.75
N ILE A 661 3.30 10.85 -1.97
CA ILE A 661 3.43 9.48 -2.48
C ILE A 661 4.26 8.57 -1.55
N HIS A 662 5.37 9.08 -1.02
CA HIS A 662 6.25 8.30 -0.14
C HIS A 662 5.59 7.96 1.20
N ASN A 663 4.85 8.92 1.79
CA ASN A 663 4.12 8.70 3.04
C ASN A 663 2.98 7.70 2.84
N ILE A 664 2.30 7.78 1.69
CA ILE A 664 1.24 6.82 1.34
C ILE A 664 1.81 5.41 1.25
N PHE A 665 2.94 5.20 0.55
CA PHE A 665 3.57 3.88 0.50
C PHE A 665 4.08 3.39 1.85
N ASP A 666 4.69 4.28 2.66
CA ASP A 666 5.15 3.94 4.01
C ASP A 666 3.99 3.56 4.93
N TRP A 667 2.81 4.16 4.74
CA TRP A 667 1.57 3.80 5.42
C TRP A 667 1.03 2.46 4.89
N MET A 668 0.92 2.25 3.57
CA MET A 668 0.45 0.98 2.99
C MET A 668 1.35 -0.21 3.36
N ASP A 669 2.66 -0.01 3.51
CA ASP A 669 3.60 -1.05 3.94
C ASP A 669 3.32 -1.58 5.37
N ARG A 670 2.51 -0.86 6.16
CA ARG A 670 2.17 -1.19 7.56
C ARG A 670 0.80 -1.82 7.73
N HIS A 671 -0.03 -1.79 6.70
CA HIS A 671 -1.42 -2.21 6.80
C HIS A 671 -1.67 -3.53 6.09
N ARG A 672 -2.55 -4.31 6.70
CA ARG A 672 -3.10 -5.54 6.16
C ARG A 672 -4.59 -5.55 6.45
N ARG A 673 -5.35 -6.23 5.60
CA ARG A 673 -6.78 -6.46 5.79
C ARG A 673 -7.00 -7.20 7.11
N VAL A 674 -8.05 -6.81 7.82
CA VAL A 674 -8.41 -7.44 9.10
C VAL A 674 -9.02 -8.83 8.90
N ASP A 675 -8.83 -9.69 9.90
CA ASP A 675 -9.55 -10.96 10.00
C ASP A 675 -11.06 -10.75 10.13
N ASP A 676 -11.81 -11.82 9.90
CA ASP A 676 -13.26 -11.78 9.99
C ASP A 676 -13.72 -11.51 11.43
N PRO A 677 -14.52 -10.46 11.67
CA PRO A 677 -14.96 -10.12 13.01
C PRO A 677 -16.08 -11.06 13.46
N SER A 678 -16.14 -11.37 14.75
CA SER A 678 -17.23 -12.15 15.34
C SER A 678 -18.56 -11.38 15.40
N GLU A 679 -18.54 -10.07 15.22
CA GLU A 679 -19.70 -9.17 15.29
C GLU A 679 -19.70 -8.24 14.08
N LEU A 680 -20.87 -8.14 13.44
CA LEU A 680 -21.16 -7.32 12.30
C LEU A 680 -22.33 -6.41 12.65
N GLU A 681 -22.16 -5.13 12.39
CA GLU A 681 -23.21 -4.11 12.44
C GLU A 681 -22.96 -3.22 11.22
N VAL A 682 -23.78 -3.41 10.19
CA VAL A 682 -23.56 -2.76 8.89
C VAL A 682 -24.83 -2.10 8.39
N GLU A 683 -24.67 -0.98 7.72
CA GLU A 683 -25.72 -0.20 7.09
C GLU A 683 -25.69 -0.43 5.58
N VAL A 684 -26.79 -0.96 5.05
CA VAL A 684 -26.94 -1.37 3.65
C VAL A 684 -27.84 -0.39 2.91
N LEU A 685 -27.37 0.10 1.77
CA LEU A 685 -28.02 1.10 0.92
C LEU A 685 -28.48 0.55 -0.42
N ARG A 686 -27.82 -0.50 -0.95
CA ARG A 686 -28.06 -1.02 -2.30
C ARG A 686 -28.24 -2.55 -2.34
N PRO A 687 -28.99 -3.08 -3.32
CA PRO A 687 -29.06 -4.54 -3.51
C PRO A 687 -27.70 -5.17 -3.82
N SER A 688 -26.78 -4.43 -4.43
CA SER A 688 -25.40 -4.88 -4.72
C SER A 688 -24.49 -4.92 -3.48
N GLU A 689 -24.98 -4.49 -2.32
CA GLU A 689 -24.28 -4.57 -1.03
C GLU A 689 -24.80 -5.78 -0.26
N ASP A 690 -24.65 -6.95 -0.86
CA ASP A 690 -25.24 -8.22 -0.42
C ASP A 690 -24.26 -9.10 0.37
N ARG A 691 -23.03 -8.61 0.62
CA ARG A 691 -21.98 -9.34 1.31
C ARG A 691 -21.15 -8.44 2.21
N PHE A 692 -20.95 -8.89 3.45
CA PHE A 692 -20.04 -8.31 4.42
C PHE A 692 -19.30 -9.43 5.15
N TYR A 693 -17.99 -9.54 4.91
CA TYR A 693 -17.12 -10.56 5.51
C TYR A 693 -17.65 -11.98 5.25
N TRP A 694 -18.03 -12.69 6.32
CA TRP A 694 -18.55 -14.05 6.33
C TRP A 694 -20.07 -14.14 6.08
N LEU A 695 -20.77 -13.02 5.98
CA LEU A 695 -22.22 -12.97 5.80
C LEU A 695 -22.58 -12.48 4.39
N SER A 696 -23.42 -13.22 3.69
CA SER A 696 -24.18 -12.72 2.53
C SER A 696 -25.68 -12.80 2.79
N PHE A 697 -26.45 -11.95 2.12
CA PHE A 697 -27.91 -11.93 2.23
C PHE A 697 -28.57 -11.54 0.91
N ASP A 698 -29.62 -12.27 0.55
CA ASP A 698 -30.37 -12.09 -0.70
C ASP A 698 -31.78 -11.57 -0.41
N ASP A 699 -32.35 -10.79 -1.33
CA ASP A 699 -33.69 -10.20 -1.23
C ASP A 699 -33.91 -9.34 0.03
N ALA A 700 -32.92 -8.52 0.38
CA ALA A 700 -33.04 -7.56 1.46
C ALA A 700 -34.12 -6.49 1.16
N PRO A 701 -34.99 -6.12 2.14
CA PRO A 701 -36.10 -5.21 1.93
C PRO A 701 -35.65 -3.74 1.91
N LEU A 702 -34.82 -3.40 0.92
CA LEU A 702 -34.29 -2.06 0.72
C LEU A 702 -35.40 -1.12 0.24
N ARG A 703 -35.43 0.08 0.82
CA ARG A 703 -36.53 1.04 0.61
C ARG A 703 -36.18 2.18 -0.34
N VAL A 704 -34.96 2.25 -0.86
CA VAL A 704 -34.48 3.39 -1.65
C VAL A 704 -33.32 3.03 -2.58
N ASP A 705 -33.19 3.79 -3.67
CA ASP A 705 -32.04 3.87 -4.56
C ASP A 705 -31.15 5.08 -4.16
N PRO A 706 -29.86 4.90 -3.83
CA PRO A 706 -28.97 6.00 -3.47
C PRO A 706 -28.65 6.97 -4.62
N THR A 707 -28.88 6.60 -5.89
CA THR A 707 -28.70 7.50 -7.04
C THR A 707 -29.77 8.60 -7.09
N ALA A 708 -30.95 8.36 -6.51
CA ALA A 708 -32.07 9.30 -6.42
C ALA A 708 -31.88 10.39 -5.34
N GLY A 709 -30.71 10.46 -4.70
CA GLY A 709 -30.29 11.57 -3.86
C GLY A 709 -30.70 11.52 -2.39
N TYR A 710 -31.55 10.58 -1.96
CA TYR A 710 -31.95 10.45 -0.55
C TYR A 710 -32.29 9.01 -0.15
N ALA A 711 -31.33 8.25 0.40
CA ALA A 711 -31.67 7.09 1.21
C ALA A 711 -32.43 7.56 2.47
N LYS A 712 -33.76 7.40 2.51
CA LYS A 712 -34.61 7.77 3.66
C LYS A 712 -34.20 7.06 4.95
N ARG A 713 -33.69 5.81 4.89
CA ARG A 713 -33.00 5.06 5.97
C ARG A 713 -32.18 3.91 5.35
N ALA A 714 -30.95 3.71 5.81
CA ALA A 714 -30.19 2.49 5.54
C ALA A 714 -30.84 1.29 6.23
N LEU A 715 -30.68 0.11 5.64
CA LEU A 715 -31.07 -1.15 6.26
C LEU A 715 -29.94 -1.60 7.18
N LYS A 716 -30.20 -1.57 8.49
CA LYS A 716 -29.28 -2.10 9.47
C LYS A 716 -29.31 -3.61 9.50
N VAL A 717 -28.16 -4.23 9.23
CA VAL A 717 -27.93 -5.68 9.35
C VAL A 717 -27.00 -5.92 10.54
N THR A 718 -27.41 -6.81 11.45
CA THR A 718 -26.57 -7.23 12.59
C THR A 718 -26.35 -8.73 12.60
N ALA A 719 -25.13 -9.15 12.89
CA ALA A 719 -24.79 -10.55 13.08
C ALA A 719 -23.76 -10.71 14.20
N LYS A 720 -23.94 -11.69 15.09
CA LYS A 720 -23.04 -11.93 16.21
C LYS A 720 -22.82 -13.41 16.44
N ILE A 721 -21.56 -13.83 16.42
CA ILE A 721 -21.11 -15.15 16.81
C ILE A 721 -20.73 -15.10 18.29
N THR A 722 -21.34 -15.98 19.09
CA THR A 722 -21.08 -16.04 20.54
C THR A 722 -20.09 -17.16 20.89
N PRO A 723 -19.37 -17.06 22.03
CA PRO A 723 -18.46 -18.11 22.50
C PRO A 723 -19.13 -19.49 22.71
N GLY A 724 -20.46 -19.52 22.84
CA GLY A 724 -21.28 -20.74 22.95
C GLY A 724 -21.73 -21.31 21.60
N ASN A 725 -21.00 -21.02 20.50
CA ASN A 725 -21.26 -21.54 19.16
C ASN A 725 -22.68 -21.24 18.65
N SER A 726 -23.17 -20.04 18.92
CA SER A 726 -24.47 -19.56 18.46
C SER A 726 -24.31 -18.27 17.67
N ILE A 727 -24.97 -18.20 16.50
CA ILE A 727 -25.03 -17.03 15.62
C ILE A 727 -26.41 -16.39 15.77
N TYR A 728 -26.43 -15.10 16.08
CA TYR A 728 -27.63 -14.28 16.10
C TYR A 728 -27.61 -13.35 14.90
N LEU A 729 -28.64 -13.39 14.07
CA LEU A 729 -28.72 -12.65 12.81
C LEU A 729 -30.03 -11.86 12.73
N GLN A 730 -29.92 -10.60 12.34
CA GLN A 730 -31.03 -9.74 11.96
C GLN A 730 -30.65 -8.98 10.69
N SER A 731 -31.13 -9.47 9.55
CA SER A 731 -30.91 -8.83 8.24
C SER A 731 -32.21 -8.35 7.58
N GLY A 732 -33.35 -8.95 7.94
CA GLY A 732 -34.62 -8.74 7.23
C GLY A 732 -34.67 -9.39 5.82
N ALA A 733 -33.56 -9.97 5.36
CA ALA A 733 -33.43 -10.67 4.10
C ALA A 733 -34.11 -12.05 4.13
N ARG A 734 -34.59 -12.52 2.97
CA ARG A 734 -35.27 -13.82 2.85
C ARG A 734 -34.31 -15.00 2.98
N LYS A 735 -33.09 -14.82 2.49
CA LYS A 735 -32.06 -15.86 2.48
C LYS A 735 -30.75 -15.26 2.96
N ASN A 736 -30.06 -15.98 3.83
CA ASN A 736 -28.76 -15.56 4.35
C ASN A 736 -27.77 -16.71 4.19
N THR A 737 -26.59 -16.41 3.69
CA THR A 737 -25.52 -17.39 3.48
C THR A 737 -24.37 -17.05 4.41
N LEU A 738 -24.02 -17.98 5.30
CA LEU A 738 -22.94 -17.87 6.28
C LEU A 738 -21.74 -18.67 5.80
N ARG A 739 -20.58 -18.03 5.68
CA ARG A 739 -19.31 -18.67 5.26
C ARG A 739 -18.34 -18.64 6.41
N LEU A 740 -18.04 -19.80 6.99
CA LEU A 740 -17.41 -19.87 8.31
C LEU A 740 -16.09 -20.65 8.26
N THR A 741 -15.21 -20.31 9.20
CA THR A 741 -13.94 -20.99 9.45
C THR A 741 -13.90 -21.51 10.89
N GLY A 742 -12.97 -22.43 11.20
CA GLY A 742 -12.75 -22.92 12.57
C GLY A 742 -12.27 -21.84 13.55
N ASP A 743 -11.81 -20.69 13.05
CA ASP A 743 -11.43 -19.54 13.87
C ASP A 743 -12.65 -18.77 14.36
N LEU A 744 -13.75 -18.80 13.60
CA LEU A 744 -15.02 -18.16 13.96
C LEU A 744 -15.91 -19.06 14.82
N ILE A 745 -15.88 -20.38 14.60
CA ILE A 745 -16.80 -21.33 15.21
C ILE A 745 -16.10 -22.60 15.72
N LYS A 746 -16.72 -23.25 16.70
CA LYS A 746 -16.25 -24.53 17.25
C LYS A 746 -16.85 -25.67 16.45
N LEU A 747 -16.05 -26.30 15.59
CA LEU A 747 -16.50 -27.36 14.68
C LEU A 747 -16.87 -28.67 15.39
N ASP A 748 -16.33 -28.89 16.59
CA ASP A 748 -16.63 -30.02 17.48
C ASP A 748 -17.95 -29.85 18.26
N GLN A 749 -18.65 -28.72 18.09
CA GLN A 749 -19.89 -28.39 18.77
C GLN A 749 -21.01 -28.13 17.76
N ARG A 750 -22.26 -28.37 18.17
CA ARG A 750 -23.42 -27.97 17.39
C ARG A 750 -23.44 -26.45 17.21
N LEU A 751 -23.59 -26.00 15.97
CA LEU A 751 -23.78 -24.60 15.64
C LEU A 751 -25.27 -24.29 15.65
N ARG A 752 -25.66 -23.26 16.40
CA ARG A 752 -27.05 -22.77 16.42
C ARG A 752 -27.16 -21.42 15.74
N VAL A 753 -27.93 -21.32 14.65
CA VAL A 753 -28.20 -20.04 13.97
C VAL A 753 -29.62 -19.60 14.28
N ARG A 754 -29.75 -18.39 14.82
CA ARG A 754 -31.02 -17.71 15.06
C ARG A 754 -31.15 -16.52 14.11
N SER A 755 -32.16 -16.56 13.26
CA SER A 755 -32.51 -15.44 12.37
C SER A 755 -33.93 -14.96 12.65
N GLY A 756 -34.09 -13.65 12.90
CA GLY A 756 -35.39 -13.06 13.25
C GLY A 756 -36.02 -13.66 14.51
N GLY A 757 -35.19 -14.02 15.50
CA GLY A 757 -35.63 -14.63 16.77
C GLY A 757 -35.97 -16.12 16.71
N ARG A 758 -35.98 -16.75 15.52
CA ARG A 758 -36.25 -18.18 15.34
C ARG A 758 -34.96 -18.96 15.09
N ILE A 759 -34.88 -20.18 15.60
CA ILE A 759 -33.79 -21.10 15.26
C ILE A 759 -34.00 -21.57 13.82
N ARG A 760 -33.05 -21.26 12.93
CA ARG A 760 -33.08 -21.66 11.51
C ARG A 760 -32.10 -22.79 11.19
N PHE A 761 -31.06 -22.95 12.01
CA PHE A 761 -30.10 -24.04 11.91
C PHE A 761 -29.67 -24.47 13.32
N ASN A 762 -29.52 -25.78 13.55
CA ASN A 762 -29.08 -26.34 14.82
C ASN A 762 -28.52 -27.75 14.62
N ASP A 763 -27.31 -27.84 14.08
CA ASP A 763 -26.63 -29.11 13.83
C ASP A 763 -25.10 -28.97 13.91
N PHE A 764 -24.38 -30.08 13.83
CA PHE A 764 -22.95 -30.09 13.59
C PHE A 764 -22.65 -29.65 12.15
N VAL A 765 -21.58 -28.88 11.98
CA VAL A 765 -21.13 -28.41 10.67
C VAL A 765 -19.87 -29.17 10.28
N GLN A 766 -19.82 -29.63 9.04
CA GLN A 766 -18.67 -30.37 8.52
C GLN A 766 -17.95 -29.50 7.48
N PRO A 767 -16.68 -29.13 7.73
CA PRO A 767 -15.83 -28.50 6.73
C PRO A 767 -15.75 -29.34 5.45
N SER A 768 -15.74 -28.68 4.29
CA SER A 768 -15.70 -29.34 2.98
C SER A 768 -14.66 -28.71 2.07
N VAL A 769 -13.80 -29.56 1.50
CA VAL A 769 -12.81 -29.16 0.47
C VAL A 769 -13.55 -28.58 -0.75
N LYS A 770 -14.71 -29.15 -1.11
CA LYS A 770 -15.50 -28.67 -2.25
C LYS A 770 -16.01 -27.25 -2.03
N THR A 771 -16.56 -26.99 -0.84
CA THR A 771 -17.06 -25.66 -0.46
C THR A 771 -15.92 -24.64 -0.48
N LEU A 772 -14.78 -25.01 0.11
CA LEU A 772 -13.58 -24.18 0.12
C LEU A 772 -13.16 -23.78 -1.30
N LEU A 773 -13.04 -24.75 -2.20
CA LEU A 773 -12.60 -24.52 -3.59
C LEU A 773 -13.62 -23.72 -4.40
N LYS A 774 -14.93 -23.98 -4.27
CA LYS A 774 -15.98 -23.19 -4.92
C LYS A 774 -15.92 -21.72 -4.50
N ILE A 775 -15.72 -21.46 -3.21
CA ILE A 775 -15.59 -20.10 -2.70
C ILE A 775 -14.30 -19.44 -3.19
N PHE A 776 -13.17 -20.16 -3.14
CA PHE A 776 -11.90 -19.67 -3.67
C PHE A 776 -11.98 -19.30 -5.15
N LYS A 777 -12.58 -20.13 -5.99
CA LYS A 777 -12.79 -19.82 -7.42
C LYS A 777 -13.63 -18.57 -7.63
N ARG A 778 -14.67 -18.38 -6.80
CA ARG A 778 -15.57 -17.23 -6.89
C ARG A 778 -14.87 -15.93 -6.48
N THR A 779 -14.00 -15.95 -5.47
CA THR A 779 -13.38 -14.73 -4.89
C THR A 779 -11.98 -14.44 -5.40
N GLY A 780 -11.22 -15.46 -5.79
CA GLY A 780 -9.77 -15.36 -6.02
C GLY A 780 -8.95 -15.14 -4.74
N ASP A 781 -9.58 -15.18 -3.56
CA ASP A 781 -8.94 -14.83 -2.29
C ASP A 781 -8.14 -16.01 -1.73
N ARG A 782 -6.81 -15.88 -1.74
CA ARG A 782 -5.89 -16.93 -1.28
C ARG A 782 -5.77 -17.03 0.24
N ARG A 783 -6.23 -16.02 0.98
CA ARG A 783 -6.09 -15.91 2.44
C ARG A 783 -7.38 -16.29 3.15
N LYS A 784 -8.50 -15.67 2.76
CA LYS A 784 -9.83 -15.92 3.32
C LYS A 784 -10.56 -17.01 2.54
N THR A 785 -10.18 -18.25 2.81
CA THR A 785 -10.85 -19.44 2.30
C THR A 785 -11.84 -19.98 3.34
N TYR A 786 -13.07 -20.30 2.92
CA TYR A 786 -14.14 -20.72 3.81
C TYR A 786 -14.55 -22.18 3.56
N PRO A 787 -14.25 -23.12 4.46
CA PRO A 787 -14.62 -24.53 4.25
C PRO A 787 -16.06 -24.86 4.63
N VAL A 788 -16.78 -23.95 5.29
CA VAL A 788 -18.17 -24.14 5.70
C VAL A 788 -19.04 -23.08 5.03
N GLU A 789 -20.17 -23.50 4.43
CA GLU A 789 -21.21 -22.62 3.91
C GLU A 789 -22.57 -23.12 4.40
N ILE A 790 -23.37 -22.23 4.97
CA ILE A 790 -24.70 -22.56 5.52
C ILE A 790 -25.69 -21.54 5.00
N VAL A 791 -26.79 -22.03 4.44
CA VAL A 791 -27.90 -21.20 3.98
C VAL A 791 -29.03 -21.26 5.03
N VAL A 792 -29.53 -20.09 5.44
CA VAL A 792 -30.66 -19.98 6.36
C VAL A 792 -31.75 -19.08 5.77
N GLU A 793 -32.99 -19.59 5.80
CA GLU A 793 -34.23 -18.96 5.31
C GLU A 793 -35.26 -18.77 6.43
#